data_AF-A0A959PH23-F1
#
_entry.id   AF-A0A959PH23-F1
#
_cell.length_a   1.000
_cell.length_b   1.000
_cell.length_c   1.000
_cell.angle_alpha   90.00
_cell.angle_beta   90.00
_cell.angle_gamma   90.00
#
_symmetry.space_group_name_H-M   'P 1'
#
loop_
_entity.id
_entity.type
_entity.pdbx_description
1 polymer ?
#
loop_
_entity_poly.entity_id
_entity_poly.type
_entity_poly.pdbx_seq_one_letter_code
_entity_poly.pdbx_strand_id
1 'polypeptide(L)'
;MKIFKKSGQIRSFILLFLLLSLSTLEAQDVKVMTLLSDKEVTVSKPAPDKVSQKDYDGLFIKGEEKNGSVSYENLSYLQFNLGNMPNHAQIKSLTLRIYLKEAVGSKTQSVKVYPLDAQKVWSDFSWETRPDSGDNIPIGKRKAIGLKDVSPKQRDSGTDFKFNIKDPIINSKMAARGLISLLLAASKEDYEYYAARTAQEDGYAYQPKLIIEYSIDSHLALGNWAQMKQDPQHSGQQTWASNVTPDLVKARKIIEGTNQFSYTKVNPVIYDGQLICAVQQTGTGNGNVEGNYLHRYALTSTGERLNPESPRLSDIVKHQPVVGPKKQLYCILGKAATTLVELDLENNFEEKKRFTTEPVTATPVVGIDGSLYLSTKGGLYAYTPDFKIKWKYAPLTNLKNHHFGSLALSKDEQKAYVVFGDDNKLVVLDTRDGTVLKSSEEIFSIKIEGDETKIPVPAVDVKTGKVVVLDGFRTGKQLTVFNIDGNLVKTYDGCGKSSECFSQPVITNGNAYFIQNGALMKLDLAIMNLVSVGGTSLNPASTLAADKNGNVYVLNTTGKAADLTIYNKGDGTVKTTPLNELNDANLTGNRLLLAPDGNLVIGNDNFVALVQPVSFVGDVTTLSITSVPEDQKVYRTINAIEVGAVVHKSPNNTILYAGKSISFKPGFSVESGAKLTCNIGNWKVKKKSLSIGDSYAGGIIVHLTGDGHGLVAVPEVWTKTNWLAGMGICNTLNYDGYTDWRMPSKEELNLIYENLFKANLGNFVPEEYWSSEVSGGRVMKQNFANGAQEYTDDKDRISHHVRPVRSF
;
A
#
# COMPACT_ATOMS: atom_id res chain seq x y z
N MET A 1 -28.06 -47.46 59.25
CA MET A 1 -28.18 -48.93 59.34
C MET A 1 -27.98 -49.52 57.94
N LYS A 2 -27.08 -50.51 57.77
CA LYS A 2 -27.03 -51.63 56.77
C LYS A 2 -27.87 -51.48 55.46
N ILE A 3 -27.41 -51.80 54.23
CA ILE A 3 -26.54 -52.90 53.70
C ILE A 3 -25.80 -52.48 52.39
N PHE A 4 -24.67 -53.15 52.09
CA PHE A 4 -23.85 -53.09 50.85
C PHE A 4 -24.54 -53.60 49.55
N LYS A 5 -24.13 -53.07 48.38
CA LYS A 5 -23.43 -53.85 47.32
C LYS A 5 -22.77 -52.98 46.23
N LYS A 6 -21.72 -53.55 45.60
CA LYS A 6 -20.85 -52.94 44.58
C LYS A 6 -21.51 -52.87 43.19
N SER A 7 -21.22 -51.84 42.39
CA SER A 7 -20.54 -51.98 41.07
C SER A 7 -20.44 -50.67 40.27
N GLY A 8 -19.25 -50.35 39.74
CA GLY A 8 -19.09 -49.56 38.50
C GLY A 8 -19.01 -48.02 38.62
N GLN A 9 -18.08 -47.44 37.85
CA GLN A 9 -18.00 -46.02 37.45
C GLN A 9 -17.90 -44.93 38.54
N ILE A 10 -16.69 -44.76 39.12
CA ILE A 10 -16.22 -43.44 39.60
C ILE A 10 -14.78 -43.19 39.09
N ARG A 11 -14.65 -42.80 37.80
CA ARG A 11 -13.48 -42.13 37.20
C ARG A 11 -13.87 -41.23 36.02
N SER A 12 -14.95 -40.45 36.17
CA SER A 12 -15.44 -39.52 35.13
C SER A 12 -16.04 -38.25 35.72
N PHE A 13 -15.36 -37.63 36.70
CA PHE A 13 -15.84 -36.38 37.34
C PHE A 13 -14.72 -35.36 37.69
N ILE A 14 -13.58 -35.41 36.99
CA ILE A 14 -12.58 -34.31 36.97
C ILE A 14 -12.07 -34.12 35.52
N LEU A 15 -12.98 -34.03 34.54
CA LEU A 15 -12.63 -33.73 33.15
C LEU A 15 -13.78 -33.03 32.38
N LEU A 16 -14.47 -32.09 33.02
CA LEU A 16 -15.56 -31.32 32.39
C LEU A 16 -15.67 -29.88 32.89
N PHE A 17 -14.53 -29.19 33.08
CA PHE A 17 -14.48 -27.74 33.31
C PHE A 17 -13.19 -27.11 32.73
N LEU A 18 -12.73 -27.62 31.59
CA LEU A 18 -11.49 -27.18 30.95
C LEU A 18 -11.59 -27.30 29.41
N LEU A 19 -12.63 -26.68 28.85
CA LEU A 19 -12.80 -26.46 27.40
C LEU A 19 -13.89 -25.40 27.17
N LEU A 20 -13.50 -24.12 27.10
CA LEU A 20 -14.09 -23.08 26.22
C LEU A 20 -13.33 -21.74 26.34
N SER A 21 -12.00 -21.83 26.19
CA SER A 21 -11.19 -20.72 25.68
C SER A 21 -10.21 -21.26 24.65
N LEU A 22 -10.74 -21.94 23.62
CA LEU A 22 -10.05 -21.97 22.34
C LEU A 22 -10.08 -20.56 21.78
N SER A 23 -9.13 -19.73 22.21
CA SER A 23 -8.55 -18.78 21.28
C SER A 23 -8.05 -19.63 20.11
N THR A 24 -8.64 -19.46 18.93
CA THR A 24 -8.09 -19.99 17.69
C THR A 24 -6.69 -19.42 17.56
N LEU A 25 -5.69 -20.22 17.89
CA LEU A 25 -4.30 -19.86 17.64
C LEU A 25 -4.16 -19.86 16.12
N GLU A 26 -4.22 -18.68 15.50
CA GLU A 26 -3.92 -18.55 14.09
C GLU A 26 -2.54 -19.17 13.86
N ALA A 27 -2.46 -20.11 12.91
CA ALA A 27 -1.22 -20.80 12.64
C ALA A 27 -0.22 -19.76 12.10
N GLN A 28 0.84 -19.47 12.86
CA GLN A 28 1.85 -18.50 12.46
C GLN A 28 2.38 -18.87 11.07
N ASP A 29 2.30 -17.92 10.14
CA ASP A 29 2.71 -18.15 8.77
C ASP A 29 4.21 -18.45 8.72
N VAL A 30 4.55 -19.61 8.14
CA VAL A 30 5.93 -19.97 7.84
C VAL A 30 6.30 -19.32 6.50
N LYS A 31 7.37 -18.53 6.52
CA LYS A 31 7.88 -17.78 5.37
C LYS A 31 9.38 -18.04 5.19
N VAL A 32 9.88 -17.66 4.03
CA VAL A 32 11.29 -17.83 3.67
C VAL A 32 11.93 -16.48 3.39
N MET A 33 13.09 -16.25 4.00
CA MET A 33 13.97 -15.10 3.76
C MET A 33 15.27 -15.58 3.13
N THR A 34 15.87 -14.75 2.28
CA THR A 34 17.24 -14.94 1.76
C THR A 34 18.11 -13.78 2.22
N LEU A 35 19.18 -14.06 2.97
CA LEU A 35 20.24 -13.11 3.27
C LEU A 35 21.47 -13.41 2.40
N LEU A 36 22.12 -12.35 1.91
CA LEU A 36 23.43 -12.41 1.26
C LEU A 36 24.53 -12.05 2.26
N SER A 37 25.76 -12.50 1.99
CA SER A 37 26.90 -12.23 2.86
C SER A 37 27.19 -10.71 2.95
N ASP A 38 27.51 -10.22 4.14
CA ASP A 38 28.03 -8.88 4.42
C ASP A 38 29.54 -8.79 4.18
N LYS A 39 30.25 -9.89 4.44
CA LYS A 39 31.68 -10.04 4.19
C LYS A 39 31.93 -11.43 3.63
N GLU A 40 32.43 -11.49 2.41
CA GLU A 40 32.90 -12.71 1.79
C GLU A 40 34.39 -12.59 1.46
N VAL A 41 35.16 -13.63 1.79
CA VAL A 41 36.56 -13.80 1.37
C VAL A 41 36.73 -15.25 0.96
N THR A 42 37.07 -15.48 -0.31
CA THR A 42 37.23 -16.82 -0.89
C THR A 42 38.67 -17.00 -1.37
N VAL A 43 39.22 -18.18 -1.14
CA VAL A 43 40.63 -18.53 -1.38
C VAL A 43 40.68 -19.83 -2.17
N SER A 44 41.42 -19.82 -3.27
CA SER A 44 41.69 -21.01 -4.09
C SER A 44 43.19 -21.15 -4.41
N LYS A 45 43.55 -22.38 -4.80
CA LYS A 45 44.92 -22.80 -5.13
C LYS A 45 45.37 -22.20 -6.49
N PRO A 46 46.64 -21.81 -6.66
CA PRO A 46 47.12 -21.26 -7.93
C PRO A 46 47.28 -22.34 -9.02
N ALA A 47 46.89 -22.00 -10.24
CA ALA A 47 47.27 -22.69 -11.49
C ALA A 47 48.51 -21.99 -12.12
N PRO A 48 49.27 -22.65 -13.03
CA PRO A 48 50.68 -22.34 -13.21
C PRO A 48 50.98 -21.08 -14.04
N ASP A 49 52.06 -20.40 -13.64
CA ASP A 49 52.90 -19.42 -14.33
C ASP A 49 52.27 -18.47 -15.38
N LYS A 50 52.34 -17.17 -15.03
CA LYS A 50 52.02 -15.97 -15.86
C LYS A 50 50.54 -15.56 -15.94
N VAL A 51 49.93 -15.31 -14.78
CA VAL A 51 48.81 -14.37 -14.65
C VAL A 51 49.27 -13.17 -13.82
N SER A 52 48.80 -11.96 -14.15
CA SER A 52 49.27 -10.73 -13.51
C SER A 52 48.80 -10.62 -12.06
N GLN A 53 49.64 -10.06 -11.19
CA GLN A 53 49.47 -10.09 -9.73
C GLN A 53 48.33 -9.18 -9.20
N LYS A 54 47.46 -8.64 -10.07
CA LYS A 54 46.40 -7.69 -9.74
C LYS A 54 45.01 -8.31 -9.57
N ASP A 55 44.82 -9.57 -9.93
CA ASP A 55 43.48 -10.18 -10.05
C ASP A 55 43.05 -11.02 -8.81
N TYR A 56 43.92 -11.14 -7.80
CA TYR A 56 43.68 -11.97 -6.60
C TYR A 56 43.47 -11.14 -5.33
N ASP A 57 42.21 -10.80 -5.03
CA ASP A 57 41.78 -10.40 -3.68
C ASP A 57 41.58 -11.66 -2.81
N GLY A 58 42.67 -12.39 -2.53
CA GLY A 58 42.66 -13.70 -1.87
C GLY A 58 43.87 -13.93 -0.95
N LEU A 59 43.67 -14.73 0.09
CA LEU A 59 44.55 -14.84 1.27
C LEU A 59 44.95 -16.32 1.46
N PHE A 60 46.18 -16.68 1.11
CA PHE A 60 46.61 -18.08 0.91
C PHE A 60 46.83 -18.87 2.21
N ILE A 61 46.25 -20.08 2.33
CA ILE A 61 46.44 -20.96 3.51
C ILE A 61 46.74 -22.43 3.11
N LYS A 62 47.57 -23.08 3.93
CA LYS A 62 48.08 -24.46 3.90
C LYS A 62 48.62 -24.79 5.32
N GLY A 63 48.68 -26.01 5.86
CA GLY A 63 48.30 -27.33 5.36
C GLY A 63 48.33 -28.40 6.49
N GLU A 64 47.80 -29.60 6.19
CA GLU A 64 47.73 -30.82 7.02
C GLU A 64 46.85 -30.80 8.30
N GLU A 65 46.18 -31.94 8.57
CA GLU A 65 45.34 -32.14 9.76
C GLU A 65 46.19 -32.46 11.01
N LYS A 66 46.11 -31.60 12.05
CA LYS A 66 46.46 -31.96 13.43
C LYS A 66 45.77 -31.05 14.46
N ASN A 67 45.29 -31.65 15.55
CA ASN A 67 44.96 -30.96 16.82
C ASN A 67 43.96 -29.78 16.80
N GLY A 68 42.89 -29.85 16.00
CA GLY A 68 41.76 -28.91 16.12
C GLY A 68 41.92 -27.59 15.37
N SER A 69 42.85 -27.53 14.43
CA SER A 69 42.78 -26.64 13.28
C SER A 69 41.99 -27.27 12.13
N VAL A 70 41.64 -26.45 11.14
CA VAL A 70 41.06 -26.90 9.87
C VAL A 70 41.97 -26.47 8.73
N SER A 71 42.42 -27.45 7.94
CA SER A 71 43.24 -27.25 6.75
C SER A 71 42.52 -27.80 5.51
N TYR A 72 42.08 -26.92 4.61
CA TYR A 72 41.49 -27.26 3.31
C TYR A 72 42.16 -26.44 2.20
N GLU A 73 42.17 -26.96 0.97
CA GLU A 73 42.82 -26.28 -0.16
C GLU A 73 41.98 -25.10 -0.70
N ASN A 74 40.66 -25.15 -0.53
CA ASN A 74 39.74 -24.04 -0.81
C ASN A 74 38.97 -23.69 0.46
N LEU A 75 38.93 -22.40 0.80
CA LEU A 75 38.27 -21.85 2.00
C LEU A 75 37.46 -20.60 1.62
N SER A 76 36.22 -20.51 2.10
CA SER A 76 35.42 -19.28 2.03
C SER A 76 34.89 -18.88 3.40
N TYR A 77 35.18 -17.65 3.82
CA TYR A 77 34.56 -17.02 4.97
C TYR A 77 33.29 -16.30 4.53
N LEU A 78 32.17 -16.60 5.18
CA LEU A 78 30.88 -15.95 4.96
C LEU A 78 30.33 -15.36 6.26
N GLN A 79 29.66 -14.22 6.19
CA GLN A 79 29.08 -13.55 7.34
C GLN A 79 27.69 -12.98 7.00
N PHE A 80 26.67 -13.37 7.76
CA PHE A 80 25.27 -12.98 7.51
C PHE A 80 24.68 -12.25 8.73
N ASN A 81 24.17 -11.04 8.54
CA ASN A 81 23.54 -10.25 9.59
C ASN A 81 22.06 -10.60 9.84
N LEU A 82 21.77 -11.35 10.92
CA LEU A 82 20.38 -11.65 11.32
C LEU A 82 19.60 -10.43 11.81
N GLY A 83 20.24 -9.28 12.07
CA GLY A 83 19.57 -8.02 12.33
C GLY A 83 18.72 -7.53 11.15
N ASN A 84 18.97 -8.05 9.94
CA ASN A 84 18.14 -7.78 8.76
C ASN A 84 16.78 -8.52 8.79
N MET A 85 16.59 -9.53 9.65
CA MET A 85 15.29 -10.19 9.83
C MET A 85 14.19 -9.24 10.33
N PRO A 86 12.90 -9.54 10.07
CA PRO A 86 11.79 -8.86 10.73
C PRO A 86 11.83 -8.98 12.25
N ASN A 87 11.23 -7.98 12.92
CA ASN A 87 11.00 -8.03 14.35
C ASN A 87 10.08 -9.22 14.69
N HIS A 88 10.29 -9.83 15.86
CA HIS A 88 9.52 -10.99 16.36
C HIS A 88 9.56 -12.29 15.53
N ALA A 89 10.16 -12.32 14.33
CA ALA A 89 10.30 -13.53 13.51
C ALA A 89 11.05 -14.67 14.22
N GLN A 90 10.39 -15.82 14.41
CA GLN A 90 10.97 -17.01 15.03
C GLN A 90 11.59 -17.92 13.97
N ILE A 91 12.92 -17.97 13.91
CA ILE A 91 13.67 -18.87 13.01
C ILE A 91 13.29 -20.33 13.31
N LYS A 92 12.92 -21.07 12.26
CA LYS A 92 12.62 -22.50 12.29
C LYS A 92 13.75 -23.34 11.71
N SER A 93 14.40 -22.87 10.64
CA SER A 93 15.60 -23.52 10.11
C SER A 93 16.54 -22.51 9.44
N LEU A 94 17.81 -22.91 9.30
CA LEU A 94 18.85 -22.20 8.59
C LEU A 94 19.48 -23.14 7.56
N THR A 95 19.58 -22.67 6.31
CA THR A 95 20.16 -23.40 5.19
C THR A 95 21.15 -22.51 4.47
N LEU A 96 22.43 -22.87 4.45
CA LEU A 96 23.39 -22.23 3.56
C LEU A 96 23.27 -22.87 2.18
N ARG A 97 22.97 -22.08 1.15
CA ARG A 97 23.04 -22.49 -0.26
C ARG A 97 24.27 -21.89 -0.91
N ILE A 98 25.05 -22.73 -1.59
CA ILE A 98 26.20 -22.35 -2.42
C ILE A 98 26.03 -22.93 -3.82
N TYR A 99 26.73 -22.37 -4.80
CA TYR A 99 26.70 -22.83 -6.20
C TYR A 99 28.14 -23.07 -6.66
N LEU A 100 28.34 -24.07 -7.53
CA LEU A 100 29.66 -24.29 -8.15
C LEU A 100 29.79 -23.37 -9.35
N LYS A 101 30.96 -22.76 -9.54
CA LYS A 101 31.28 -21.96 -10.72
C LYS A 101 31.97 -22.80 -11.78
N GLU A 102 32.93 -23.62 -11.40
CA GLU A 102 33.64 -24.51 -12.32
C GLU A 102 33.99 -25.84 -11.65
N ALA A 103 34.03 -26.90 -12.46
CA ALA A 103 34.42 -28.24 -12.06
C ALA A 103 35.46 -28.75 -13.06
N VAL A 104 36.73 -28.68 -12.66
CA VAL A 104 37.88 -29.10 -13.47
C VAL A 104 38.10 -30.63 -13.38
N GLY A 105 37.50 -31.27 -12.37
CA GLY A 105 37.66 -32.70 -12.04
C GLY A 105 36.37 -33.52 -12.18
N SER A 106 36.50 -34.85 -12.08
CA SER A 106 35.40 -35.81 -12.28
C SER A 106 34.87 -36.47 -11.00
N LYS A 107 35.48 -36.20 -9.84
CA LYS A 107 35.22 -36.88 -8.56
C LYS A 107 34.35 -36.05 -7.62
N THR A 108 33.34 -36.67 -7.01
CA THR A 108 32.54 -36.07 -5.93
C THR A 108 33.41 -35.70 -4.72
N GLN A 109 33.15 -34.56 -4.07
CA GLN A 109 33.87 -34.08 -2.89
C GLN A 109 33.00 -33.77 -1.69
N SER A 110 33.51 -34.09 -0.50
CA SER A 110 32.91 -33.72 0.78
C SER A 110 33.18 -32.27 1.13
N VAL A 111 32.14 -31.44 1.06
CA VAL A 111 32.15 -30.04 1.48
C VAL A 111 31.62 -29.94 2.90
N LYS A 112 32.28 -29.16 3.76
CA LYS A 112 31.95 -28.98 5.17
C LYS A 112 31.68 -27.51 5.50
N VAL A 113 30.79 -27.30 6.47
CA VAL A 113 30.43 -25.98 7.01
C VAL A 113 30.72 -25.98 8.51
N TYR A 114 31.52 -25.02 8.98
CA TYR A 114 31.85 -24.87 10.40
C TYR A 114 31.35 -23.52 10.96
N PRO A 115 30.78 -23.47 12.17
CA PRO A 115 30.41 -22.24 12.84
C PRO A 115 31.64 -21.53 13.42
N LEU A 116 31.82 -20.25 13.10
CA LEU A 116 32.90 -19.42 13.63
C LEU A 116 32.40 -18.52 14.75
N ASP A 117 33.32 -18.17 15.66
CA ASP A 117 33.07 -17.11 16.66
C ASP A 117 33.97 -15.92 16.31
N ALA A 118 33.39 -14.94 15.62
CA ALA A 118 34.16 -13.87 14.97
C ALA A 118 35.08 -13.09 15.92
N GLN A 119 34.69 -12.92 17.19
CA GLN A 119 35.50 -12.23 18.20
C GLN A 119 36.82 -12.95 18.54
N LYS A 120 36.90 -14.27 18.35
CA LYS A 120 38.09 -15.08 18.64
C LYS A 120 38.92 -15.45 17.41
N VAL A 121 38.39 -15.24 16.20
CA VAL A 121 39.09 -15.56 14.95
C VAL A 121 39.84 -14.35 14.39
N TRP A 122 39.37 -13.13 14.69
CA TRP A 122 39.90 -11.90 14.09
C TRP A 122 40.61 -10.95 15.07
N SER A 123 40.67 -11.24 16.37
CA SER A 123 41.57 -10.53 17.31
C SER A 123 43.04 -10.71 16.94
N ASP A 124 43.35 -11.81 16.24
CA ASP A 124 44.70 -12.26 15.94
C ASP A 124 45.05 -12.03 14.43
N PHE A 125 44.08 -11.57 13.62
CA PHE A 125 44.25 -11.26 12.20
C PHE A 125 44.20 -9.73 11.99
N SER A 126 45.35 -9.08 12.02
CA SER A 126 45.45 -7.69 11.54
C SER A 126 45.43 -7.67 10.01
N TRP A 127 44.71 -6.73 9.38
CA TRP A 127 44.71 -6.60 7.91
C TRP A 127 46.05 -6.13 7.34
N GLU A 128 46.89 -5.52 8.18
CA GLU A 128 48.23 -5.04 7.83
C GLU A 128 49.24 -6.20 7.73
N THR A 129 49.01 -7.27 8.48
CA THR A 129 49.72 -8.55 8.37
C THR A 129 48.89 -9.53 7.56
N ARG A 130 49.13 -9.59 6.24
CA ARG A 130 48.66 -10.73 5.43
C ARG A 130 49.14 -12.01 6.13
N PRO A 131 48.25 -12.94 6.54
CA PRO A 131 48.70 -14.22 7.05
C PRO A 131 49.45 -14.94 5.93
N ASP A 132 50.63 -15.44 6.25
CA ASP A 132 51.48 -16.10 5.29
C ASP A 132 50.92 -17.48 4.93
N SER A 133 51.45 -18.08 3.86
CA SER A 133 51.03 -19.40 3.36
C SER A 133 51.37 -20.55 4.33
N GLY A 134 50.61 -20.66 5.42
CA GLY A 134 50.91 -21.53 6.55
C GLY A 134 49.88 -21.51 7.70
N ASP A 135 49.04 -20.48 7.81
CA ASP A 135 48.27 -20.25 9.02
C ASP A 135 47.00 -21.11 9.15
N ASN A 136 47.04 -22.03 10.12
CA ASN A 136 45.92 -22.87 10.53
C ASN A 136 44.79 -22.04 11.17
N ILE A 137 43.58 -22.01 10.60
CA ILE A 137 42.43 -21.36 11.25
C ILE A 137 42.02 -22.16 12.51
N PRO A 138 42.08 -21.56 13.72
CA PRO A 138 41.78 -22.26 14.97
C PRO A 138 40.27 -22.35 15.19
N ILE A 139 39.63 -23.35 14.58
CA ILE A 139 38.22 -23.67 14.88
C ILE A 139 38.05 -24.34 16.27
N GLY A 140 39.12 -24.89 16.84
CA GLY A 140 39.09 -25.69 18.07
C GLY A 140 38.45 -27.07 17.84
N LYS A 141 38.02 -27.75 18.91
CA LYS A 141 37.35 -29.07 18.82
C LYS A 141 35.91 -29.02 18.26
N ARG A 142 35.59 -28.07 17.38
CA ARG A 142 34.24 -27.89 16.80
C ARG A 142 33.97 -28.96 15.74
N LYS A 143 32.71 -29.37 15.64
CA LYS A 143 32.22 -30.27 14.59
C LYS A 143 31.68 -29.44 13.42
N ALA A 144 31.74 -30.00 12.21
CA ALA A 144 31.01 -29.44 11.08
C ALA A 144 29.50 -29.51 11.38
N ILE A 145 28.79 -28.42 11.11
CA ILE A 145 27.33 -28.32 11.28
C ILE A 145 26.57 -28.64 9.98
N GLY A 146 27.29 -28.63 8.84
CA GLY A 146 26.85 -29.15 7.56
C GLY A 146 27.99 -29.97 6.93
N LEU A 147 27.63 -31.08 6.30
CA LEU A 147 28.51 -31.93 5.49
C LEU A 147 27.67 -32.42 4.30
N LYS A 148 28.19 -32.28 3.09
CA LYS A 148 27.52 -32.78 1.89
C LYS A 148 28.54 -33.12 0.81
N ASP A 149 28.29 -34.21 0.12
CA ASP A 149 29.06 -34.62 -1.05
C ASP A 149 28.50 -33.90 -2.29
N VAL A 150 29.41 -33.27 -3.05
CA VAL A 150 29.11 -32.36 -4.16
C VAL A 150 29.79 -32.84 -5.44
N SER A 151 29.06 -32.85 -6.55
CA SER A 151 29.44 -33.43 -7.84
C SER A 151 29.60 -32.36 -8.93
N PRO A 152 30.47 -32.55 -9.95
CA PRO A 152 30.64 -31.60 -11.07
C PRO A 152 29.34 -31.17 -11.74
N LYS A 153 28.38 -32.10 -11.79
CA LYS A 153 27.13 -31.96 -12.55
C LYS A 153 26.07 -31.12 -11.82
N GLN A 154 26.39 -30.55 -10.66
CA GLN A 154 25.43 -29.83 -9.80
C GLN A 154 25.50 -28.30 -9.90
N ARG A 155 26.30 -27.76 -10.83
CA ARG A 155 26.59 -26.31 -11.03
C ARG A 155 25.39 -25.40 -10.73
N ASP A 156 24.31 -25.59 -11.47
CA ASP A 156 23.16 -24.67 -11.48
C ASP A 156 22.09 -25.01 -10.42
N SER A 157 22.19 -26.20 -9.80
CA SER A 157 21.13 -26.75 -8.93
C SER A 157 21.15 -26.23 -7.49
N GLY A 158 22.25 -25.60 -7.05
CA GLY A 158 22.45 -25.15 -5.69
C GLY A 158 22.68 -26.29 -4.68
N THR A 159 23.75 -26.18 -3.90
CA THR A 159 24.06 -27.14 -2.82
C THR A 159 23.58 -26.58 -1.48
N ASP A 160 22.45 -27.10 -1.01
CA ASP A 160 21.91 -26.80 0.32
C ASP A 160 22.61 -27.57 1.44
N PHE A 161 23.03 -26.83 2.48
CA PHE A 161 23.51 -27.31 3.77
C PHE A 161 22.53 -26.86 4.85
N LYS A 162 21.56 -27.71 5.21
CA LYS A 162 20.71 -27.51 6.40
C LYS A 162 21.52 -27.84 7.64
N PHE A 163 21.62 -26.91 8.59
CA PHE A 163 22.43 -27.10 9.80
C PHE A 163 21.63 -26.96 11.10
N ASN A 164 22.11 -27.62 12.16
CA ASN A 164 21.40 -27.70 13.44
C ASN A 164 21.43 -26.36 14.19
N ILE A 165 20.28 -25.66 14.21
CA ILE A 165 20.10 -24.39 14.93
C ILE A 165 20.28 -24.47 16.45
N LYS A 166 20.35 -25.69 17.03
CA LYS A 166 20.67 -25.89 18.45
C LYS A 166 22.17 -25.90 18.75
N ASP A 167 23.05 -25.78 17.75
CA ASP A 167 24.47 -25.54 17.97
C ASP A 167 24.65 -24.29 18.87
N PRO A 168 25.46 -24.34 19.95
CA PRO A 168 25.54 -23.23 20.91
C PRO A 168 25.93 -21.89 20.29
N ILE A 169 26.78 -21.90 19.26
CA ILE A 169 27.24 -20.68 18.59
C ILE A 169 26.10 -20.11 17.75
N ILE A 170 25.53 -20.94 16.87
CA ILE A 170 24.40 -20.54 16.01
C ILE A 170 23.21 -20.04 16.85
N ASN A 171 22.82 -20.80 17.89
CA ASN A 171 21.74 -20.44 18.80
C ASN A 171 22.00 -19.09 19.50
N SER A 172 23.23 -18.84 19.98
CA SER A 172 23.59 -17.56 20.62
C SER A 172 23.45 -16.37 19.65
N LYS A 173 23.88 -16.51 18.39
CA LYS A 173 23.75 -15.45 17.37
C LYS A 173 22.29 -15.27 16.95
N MET A 174 21.52 -16.34 16.85
CA MET A 174 20.07 -16.29 16.58
C MET A 174 19.30 -15.54 17.67
N ALA A 175 19.54 -15.86 18.94
CA ALA A 175 18.91 -15.21 20.07
C ALA A 175 19.28 -13.71 20.16
N ALA A 176 20.52 -13.36 19.84
CA ALA A 176 21.01 -11.98 19.84
C ALA A 176 20.72 -11.19 18.54
N ARG A 177 20.09 -11.81 17.52
CA ARG A 177 20.00 -11.26 16.14
C ARG A 177 21.34 -10.80 15.57
N GLY A 178 22.42 -11.45 15.97
CA GLY A 178 23.79 -11.08 15.61
C GLY A 178 24.26 -11.63 14.25
N LEU A 179 25.54 -11.41 13.98
CA LEU A 179 26.22 -11.95 12.80
C LEU A 179 26.43 -13.46 12.94
N ILE A 180 25.97 -14.24 11.96
CA ILE A 180 26.36 -15.65 11.77
C ILE A 180 27.60 -15.66 10.86
N SER A 181 28.74 -16.12 11.38
CA SER A 181 29.97 -16.33 10.62
C SER A 181 30.18 -17.82 10.35
N LEU A 182 30.39 -18.19 9.10
CA LEU A 182 30.57 -19.57 8.64
C LEU A 182 31.90 -19.71 7.89
N LEU A 183 32.54 -20.87 8.06
CA LEU A 183 33.67 -21.31 7.22
C LEU A 183 33.19 -22.44 6.31
N LEU A 184 33.26 -22.19 5.00
CA LEU A 184 33.15 -23.23 3.97
C LEU A 184 34.52 -23.83 3.70
N ALA A 185 34.54 -25.15 3.51
CA ALA A 185 35.74 -25.97 3.53
C ALA A 185 35.59 -27.18 2.60
N ALA A 186 36.50 -27.35 1.63
CA ALA A 186 36.46 -28.46 0.67
C ALA A 186 37.82 -29.17 0.49
N SER A 187 37.80 -30.49 0.36
CA SER A 187 39.01 -31.33 0.30
C SER A 187 39.43 -31.69 -1.14
N LYS A 188 40.50 -31.03 -1.60
CA LYS A 188 41.46 -31.37 -2.68
C LYS A 188 40.90 -31.81 -4.05
N GLU A 189 41.33 -31.06 -5.08
CA GLU A 189 40.96 -31.06 -6.51
C GLU A 189 39.90 -29.98 -6.88
N ASP A 190 40.21 -29.13 -7.85
CA ASP A 190 39.36 -28.86 -9.02
C ASP A 190 37.93 -28.27 -8.91
N TYR A 191 37.52 -27.58 -7.84
CA TYR A 191 36.25 -26.84 -7.80
C TYR A 191 36.36 -25.38 -7.37
N GLU A 192 35.76 -24.48 -8.13
CA GLU A 192 35.44 -23.12 -7.68
C GLU A 192 33.98 -23.03 -7.24
N TYR A 193 33.74 -22.33 -6.12
CA TYR A 193 32.39 -21.88 -5.76
C TYR A 193 32.16 -20.49 -6.33
N TYR A 194 30.91 -20.16 -6.64
CA TYR A 194 30.53 -18.78 -6.83
C TYR A 194 30.79 -17.99 -5.54
N ALA A 195 31.60 -16.96 -5.63
CA ALA A 195 31.70 -15.90 -4.64
C ALA A 195 30.83 -14.71 -5.07
N ALA A 196 30.51 -13.80 -4.13
CA ALA A 196 29.73 -12.58 -4.39
C ALA A 196 30.13 -11.88 -5.70
N ARG A 197 31.42 -11.55 -5.87
CA ARG A 197 31.96 -10.88 -7.07
C ARG A 197 31.71 -11.68 -8.36
N THR A 198 32.11 -12.95 -8.42
CA THR A 198 31.94 -13.78 -9.62
C THR A 198 30.47 -14.08 -9.95
N ALA A 199 29.58 -14.09 -8.96
CA ALA A 199 28.16 -14.28 -9.20
C ALA A 199 27.48 -13.02 -9.76
N GLN A 200 28.04 -11.82 -9.57
CA GLN A 200 27.51 -10.59 -10.20
C GLN A 200 27.69 -10.62 -11.73
N GLU A 201 28.80 -11.18 -12.19
CA GLU A 201 29.11 -11.41 -13.61
C GLU A 201 28.05 -12.34 -14.26
N ASP A 202 27.61 -13.38 -13.53
CA ASP A 202 26.60 -14.36 -13.94
C ASP A 202 25.17 -14.04 -13.43
N GLY A 203 24.81 -12.76 -13.27
CA GLY A 203 23.42 -12.35 -13.05
C GLY A 203 22.90 -12.47 -11.60
N TYR A 204 23.79 -12.44 -10.61
CA TYR A 204 23.55 -12.36 -9.16
C TYR A 204 22.91 -13.61 -8.51
N ALA A 205 22.25 -14.47 -9.27
CA ALA A 205 21.49 -15.62 -8.76
C ALA A 205 22.36 -16.60 -7.94
N TYR A 206 23.61 -16.80 -8.34
CA TYR A 206 24.51 -17.83 -7.79
C TYR A 206 25.30 -17.41 -6.53
N GLN A 207 25.03 -16.23 -5.96
CA GLN A 207 25.71 -15.79 -4.74
C GLN A 207 25.47 -16.75 -3.55
N PRO A 208 26.49 -17.04 -2.71
CA PRO A 208 26.31 -17.76 -1.45
C PRO A 208 25.29 -17.06 -0.56
N LYS A 209 24.27 -17.80 -0.12
CA LYS A 209 23.10 -17.22 0.54
C LYS A 209 22.61 -18.05 1.71
N LEU A 210 22.23 -17.36 2.79
CA LEU A 210 21.61 -17.97 3.94
C LEU A 210 20.09 -17.89 3.78
N ILE A 211 19.47 -19.04 3.52
CA ILE A 211 18.02 -19.21 3.42
C ILE A 211 17.51 -19.51 4.83
N ILE A 212 16.54 -18.71 5.28
CA ILE A 212 15.95 -18.74 6.61
C ILE A 212 14.47 -19.06 6.49
N GLU A 213 14.07 -20.24 6.96
CA GLU A 213 12.66 -20.54 7.21
C GLU A 213 12.32 -19.98 8.60
N TYR A 214 11.31 -19.12 8.71
CA TYR A 214 10.88 -18.52 9.97
C TYR A 214 9.36 -18.49 10.06
N SER A 215 8.81 -18.56 11.28
CA SER A 215 7.41 -18.16 11.50
C SER A 215 7.36 -16.71 11.97
N ILE A 216 6.37 -15.99 11.47
CA ILE A 216 6.03 -14.67 11.95
C ILE A 216 4.51 -14.60 12.07
N ASP A 217 4.04 -13.93 13.11
CA ASP A 217 2.71 -13.34 13.05
C ASP A 217 2.79 -12.22 12.00
N SER A 218 2.13 -12.39 10.85
CA SER A 218 2.25 -11.46 9.74
C SER A 218 1.75 -10.05 10.07
N HIS A 219 1.01 -9.89 11.18
CA HIS A 219 0.55 -8.60 11.70
C HIS A 219 1.65 -7.88 12.53
N LEU A 220 2.55 -8.63 13.18
CA LEU A 220 3.72 -8.08 13.89
C LEU A 220 4.76 -7.44 12.97
N ALA A 221 4.81 -7.84 11.70
CA ALA A 221 5.90 -7.45 10.80
C ALA A 221 5.87 -5.97 10.38
N LEU A 222 4.68 -5.36 10.26
CA LEU A 222 4.54 -3.94 9.91
C LEU A 222 4.51 -3.03 11.14
N GLY A 223 4.21 -3.58 12.33
CA GLY A 223 4.20 -2.87 13.62
C GLY A 223 3.19 -1.73 13.78
N ASN A 224 2.48 -1.36 12.71
CA ASN A 224 1.58 -0.22 12.59
C ASN A 224 0.55 -0.50 11.48
N TRP A 225 -0.49 0.34 11.39
CA TRP A 225 -1.49 0.27 10.32
C TRP A 225 -0.96 0.96 9.05
N ALA A 226 0.15 0.42 8.53
CA ALA A 226 0.66 0.77 7.21
C ALA A 226 -0.29 0.23 6.15
N GLN A 227 -0.68 1.07 5.18
CA GLN A 227 -1.51 0.67 4.05
C GLN A 227 -1.03 1.30 2.77
N MET A 228 -1.05 0.47 1.74
CA MET A 228 -0.71 0.78 0.36
C MET A 228 -1.91 0.38 -0.50
N LYS A 229 -2.03 0.91 -1.71
CA LYS A 229 -3.09 0.47 -2.65
C LYS A 229 -2.98 -1.02 -2.98
N GLN A 230 -1.75 -1.53 -2.94
CA GLN A 230 -1.39 -2.88 -3.25
C GLN A 230 -0.50 -3.41 -2.12
N ASP A 231 -1.00 -4.43 -1.45
CA ASP A 231 -0.28 -5.37 -0.62
C ASP A 231 0.63 -6.27 -1.48
N PRO A 232 1.57 -7.07 -0.93
CA PRO A 232 2.49 -7.85 -1.74
C PRO A 232 1.81 -8.91 -2.63
N GLN A 233 0.59 -9.34 -2.28
CA GLN A 233 -0.25 -10.22 -3.08
C GLN A 233 -1.07 -9.49 -4.14
N HIS A 234 -1.11 -8.15 -4.10
CA HIS A 234 -1.96 -7.28 -4.92
C HIS A 234 -3.44 -7.69 -4.84
N SER A 235 -3.87 -8.17 -3.67
CA SER A 235 -5.26 -8.53 -3.39
C SER A 235 -6.15 -7.29 -3.31
N GLY A 236 -5.62 -6.12 -2.90
CA GLY A 236 -6.40 -4.92 -2.63
C GLY A 236 -7.31 -5.03 -1.39
N GLN A 237 -7.15 -6.09 -0.60
CA GLN A 237 -7.79 -6.26 0.70
C GLN A 237 -6.95 -5.60 1.81
N GLN A 238 -7.61 -4.85 2.69
CA GLN A 238 -7.00 -4.30 3.89
C GLN A 238 -6.94 -5.32 5.03
N THR A 239 -5.95 -5.14 5.90
CA THR A 239 -5.68 -6.01 7.05
C THR A 239 -6.69 -5.88 8.20
N TRP A 240 -7.59 -4.90 8.20
CA TRP A 240 -8.48 -4.64 9.33
C TRP A 240 -9.96 -4.91 9.07
N ALA A 241 -10.68 -5.24 10.15
CA ALA A 241 -12.11 -5.48 10.20
C ALA A 241 -12.84 -4.34 10.94
N SER A 242 -14.12 -4.14 10.64
CA SER A 242 -14.99 -3.18 11.35
C SER A 242 -16.21 -3.89 11.92
N ASN A 243 -16.70 -3.48 13.09
CA ASN A 243 -17.99 -3.98 13.62
C ASN A 243 -19.23 -3.46 12.84
N VAL A 244 -19.05 -2.47 11.97
CA VAL A 244 -20.12 -1.83 11.18
C VAL A 244 -19.68 -1.54 9.73
N THR A 245 -20.63 -1.56 8.80
CA THR A 245 -20.44 -1.14 7.40
C THR A 245 -21.02 0.27 7.21
N PRO A 246 -20.33 1.22 6.54
CA PRO A 246 -20.89 2.53 6.20
C PRO A 246 -22.16 2.40 5.35
N ASP A 247 -23.19 3.18 5.69
CA ASP A 247 -24.45 3.22 4.95
C ASP A 247 -24.58 4.48 4.08
N LEU A 248 -24.24 5.65 4.61
CA LEU A 248 -24.13 6.90 3.87
C LEU A 248 -22.74 7.47 4.07
N VAL A 249 -22.18 8.07 3.02
CA VAL A 249 -20.88 8.74 3.05
C VAL A 249 -20.97 10.16 2.49
N LYS A 250 -19.97 10.99 2.79
CA LYS A 250 -19.75 12.30 2.16
C LYS A 250 -18.27 12.49 1.82
N ALA A 251 -17.99 13.16 0.70
CA ALA A 251 -16.63 13.47 0.30
C ALA A 251 -16.22 14.90 0.72
N ARG A 252 -14.93 15.10 1.01
CA ARG A 252 -14.29 16.40 1.17
C ARG A 252 -12.89 16.37 0.57
N LYS A 253 -12.60 17.28 -0.35
CA LYS A 253 -11.24 17.50 -0.87
C LYS A 253 -10.33 18.04 0.25
N ILE A 254 -9.12 17.49 0.36
CA ILE A 254 -8.10 17.88 1.36
C ILE A 254 -6.78 18.36 0.71
N ILE A 255 -6.57 18.03 -0.56
CA ILE A 255 -5.51 18.59 -1.40
C ILE A 255 -6.17 18.95 -2.73
N GLU A 256 -6.10 20.22 -3.11
CA GLU A 256 -6.61 20.74 -4.38
C GLU A 256 -5.50 21.51 -5.11
N GLY A 257 -5.46 21.40 -6.43
CA GLY A 257 -4.51 22.11 -7.29
C GLY A 257 -4.76 23.62 -7.35
N THR A 258 -4.40 24.33 -6.28
CA THR A 258 -4.34 25.79 -6.24
C THR A 258 -2.95 26.28 -6.67
N ASN A 259 -2.80 27.60 -6.94
CA ASN A 259 -1.66 28.26 -7.60
C ASN A 259 -0.25 28.13 -6.94
N GLN A 260 -0.04 27.18 -6.03
CA GLN A 260 1.27 26.89 -5.41
C GLN A 260 1.61 25.39 -5.35
N PHE A 261 0.63 24.48 -5.29
CA PHE A 261 0.92 23.04 -5.18
C PHE A 261 -0.03 22.20 -6.04
N SER A 262 0.54 21.35 -6.88
CA SER A 262 -0.15 20.34 -7.68
C SER A 262 0.14 18.94 -7.12
N TYR A 263 -0.87 18.08 -7.06
CA TYR A 263 -0.71 16.71 -6.58
C TYR A 263 0.11 15.87 -7.58
N THR A 264 1.07 15.06 -7.11
CA THR A 264 1.86 14.19 -8.01
C THR A 264 1.09 12.93 -8.36
N LYS A 265 1.23 12.40 -9.58
CA LYS A 265 0.34 11.36 -10.14
C LYS A 265 0.51 9.93 -9.57
N VAL A 266 0.79 9.80 -8.27
CA VAL A 266 1.03 8.53 -7.56
C VAL A 266 -0.02 8.28 -6.47
N ASN A 267 -0.19 7.03 -6.06
CA ASN A 267 -1.07 6.72 -4.92
C ASN A 267 -0.42 7.20 -3.61
N PRO A 268 -1.21 7.76 -2.68
CA PRO A 268 -0.70 8.07 -1.35
C PRO A 268 -0.51 6.77 -0.54
N VAL A 269 0.04 6.91 0.66
CA VAL A 269 0.29 5.81 1.61
C VAL A 269 -0.33 6.19 2.94
N ILE A 270 -0.94 5.25 3.66
CA ILE A 270 -1.32 5.48 5.06
C ILE A 270 -0.26 4.83 5.94
N TYR A 271 0.20 5.54 6.97
CA TYR A 271 1.09 5.01 7.99
C TYR A 271 0.73 5.61 9.34
N ASP A 272 0.55 4.74 10.34
CA ASP A 272 0.16 5.08 11.71
C ASP A 272 -0.97 6.12 11.85
N GLY A 273 -2.07 5.93 11.12
CA GLY A 273 -3.23 6.83 11.16
C GLY A 273 -3.00 8.19 10.47
N GLN A 274 -1.90 8.36 9.74
CA GLN A 274 -1.58 9.55 8.95
C GLN A 274 -1.57 9.21 7.46
N LEU A 275 -2.04 10.14 6.64
CA LEU A 275 -1.95 10.05 5.19
C LEU A 275 -0.66 10.72 4.69
N ILE A 276 0.14 9.99 3.92
CA ILE A 276 1.39 10.47 3.32
C ILE A 276 1.15 10.67 1.82
N CYS A 277 1.39 11.89 1.35
CA CYS A 277 1.18 12.33 -0.02
C CYS A 277 2.46 12.92 -0.61
N ALA A 278 2.83 12.46 -1.80
CA ALA A 278 3.84 13.14 -2.62
C ALA A 278 3.19 14.32 -3.37
N VAL A 279 3.76 15.52 -3.21
CA VAL A 279 3.24 16.76 -3.81
C VAL A 279 4.33 17.52 -4.54
N GLN A 280 3.93 18.31 -5.54
CA GLN A 280 4.82 19.13 -6.35
C GLN A 280 4.40 20.60 -6.23
N GLN A 281 5.34 21.47 -5.89
CA GLN A 281 5.13 22.90 -5.86
C GLN A 281 5.29 23.47 -7.27
N THR A 282 4.30 24.24 -7.72
CA THR A 282 4.27 24.90 -9.02
C THR A 282 4.32 26.41 -8.82
N GLY A 283 5.27 27.07 -9.48
CA GLY A 283 5.56 28.48 -9.27
C GLY A 283 4.53 29.41 -9.92
N THR A 284 4.24 30.50 -9.22
CA THR A 284 3.24 31.51 -9.62
C THR A 284 3.70 32.27 -10.87
N GLY A 285 3.24 31.83 -12.05
CA GLY A 285 3.31 32.61 -13.29
C GLY A 285 3.58 31.80 -14.57
N ASN A 286 4.40 30.74 -14.49
CA ASN A 286 4.88 30.01 -15.68
C ASN A 286 4.73 28.46 -15.60
N GLY A 287 4.17 27.91 -14.52
CA GLY A 287 4.02 26.45 -14.36
C GLY A 287 5.34 25.69 -14.11
N ASN A 288 6.44 26.41 -13.87
CA ASN A 288 7.72 25.80 -13.48
C ASN A 288 7.60 25.10 -12.12
N VAL A 289 8.29 23.97 -11.97
CA VAL A 289 8.33 23.21 -10.71
C VAL A 289 9.34 23.84 -9.76
N GLU A 290 8.88 24.27 -8.59
CA GLU A 290 9.73 24.88 -7.55
C GLU A 290 10.29 23.83 -6.58
N GLY A 291 9.56 22.75 -6.31
CA GLY A 291 9.99 21.69 -5.40
C GLY A 291 9.09 20.45 -5.42
N ASN A 292 9.58 19.36 -4.84
CA ASN A 292 8.84 18.13 -4.65
C ASN A 292 8.95 17.75 -3.16
N TYR A 293 7.88 17.27 -2.54
CA TYR A 293 7.81 17.10 -1.08
C TYR A 293 6.98 15.89 -0.67
N LEU A 294 7.18 15.41 0.57
CA LEU A 294 6.29 14.46 1.25
C LEU A 294 5.52 15.15 2.37
N HIS A 295 4.20 15.24 2.21
CA HIS A 295 3.29 15.84 3.18
C HIS A 295 2.58 14.75 3.99
N ARG A 296 2.37 15.02 5.28
CA ARG A 296 1.52 14.25 6.19
C ARG A 296 0.23 14.99 6.42
N TYR A 297 -0.90 14.28 6.35
CA TYR A 297 -2.22 14.80 6.68
C TYR A 297 -2.88 13.91 7.74
N ALA A 298 -3.61 14.50 8.66
CA ALA A 298 -4.48 13.78 9.58
C ALA A 298 -5.64 13.16 8.80
N LEU A 299 -5.98 11.90 9.09
CA LEU A 299 -7.18 11.25 8.53
C LEU A 299 -8.50 11.74 9.20
N THR A 300 -8.42 12.68 10.13
CA THR A 300 -9.58 13.35 10.75
C THR A 300 -10.44 14.11 9.74
N SER A 301 -11.66 14.49 10.15
CA SER A 301 -12.56 15.33 9.33
C SER A 301 -12.00 16.70 8.92
N THR A 302 -10.96 17.20 9.61
CA THR A 302 -10.28 18.45 9.21
C THR A 302 -9.31 18.24 8.05
N GLY A 303 -8.75 17.04 7.86
CA GLY A 303 -7.73 16.77 6.85
C GLY A 303 -6.43 17.55 7.05
N GLU A 304 -6.14 17.98 8.28
CA GLU A 304 -5.08 18.96 8.58
C GLU A 304 -3.67 18.45 8.23
N ARG A 305 -2.84 19.32 7.64
CA ARG A 305 -1.44 19.00 7.34
C ARG A 305 -0.59 19.02 8.62
N LEU A 306 0.02 17.88 8.94
CA LEU A 306 0.75 17.64 10.19
C LEU A 306 2.22 18.11 10.17
N ASN A 307 2.84 18.21 8.98
CA ASN A 307 4.22 18.68 8.83
C ASN A 307 4.30 19.94 7.95
N PRO A 308 4.24 21.16 8.52
CA PRO A 308 4.37 22.41 7.74
C PRO A 308 5.76 22.55 7.09
N GLU A 309 6.80 22.03 7.73
CA GLU A 309 8.15 21.87 7.15
C GLU A 309 8.31 20.44 6.62
N SER A 310 7.95 20.24 5.36
CA SER A 310 8.14 18.97 4.65
C SER A 310 9.55 18.89 4.06
N PRO A 311 10.23 17.73 4.14
CA PRO A 311 11.51 17.56 3.47
C PRO A 311 11.33 17.67 1.95
N ARG A 312 12.22 18.43 1.32
CA ARG A 312 12.30 18.57 -0.14
C ARG A 312 13.00 17.35 -0.73
N LEU A 313 12.30 16.63 -1.59
CA LEU A 313 12.86 15.54 -2.39
C LEU A 313 13.69 16.10 -3.55
N SER A 314 14.73 15.36 -3.95
CA SER A 314 15.61 15.74 -5.06
C SER A 314 14.92 15.79 -6.43
N ASP A 315 13.84 15.02 -6.63
CA ASP A 315 13.04 15.00 -7.86
C ASP A 315 11.62 14.45 -7.54
N ILE A 316 10.74 14.36 -8.56
CA ILE A 316 9.38 13.84 -8.44
C ILE A 316 9.35 12.39 -7.96
N VAL A 317 8.35 12.03 -7.15
CA VAL A 317 7.99 10.63 -6.94
C VAL A 317 7.27 10.12 -8.20
N LYS A 318 7.83 9.10 -8.85
CA LYS A 318 7.38 8.62 -10.17
C LYS A 318 6.43 7.41 -10.10
N HIS A 319 6.63 6.53 -9.13
CA HIS A 319 5.79 5.36 -8.84
C HIS A 319 5.24 5.44 -7.42
N GLN A 320 4.20 4.67 -7.11
CA GLN A 320 3.64 4.63 -5.75
C GLN A 320 4.73 4.27 -4.72
N PRO A 321 4.90 5.06 -3.63
CA PRO A 321 5.76 4.69 -2.52
C PRO A 321 5.29 3.42 -1.83
N VAL A 322 6.23 2.62 -1.32
CA VAL A 322 5.92 1.40 -0.55
C VAL A 322 6.59 1.38 0.81
N VAL A 323 5.91 0.80 1.80
CA VAL A 323 6.31 0.78 3.21
C VAL A 323 6.96 -0.56 3.55
N GLY A 324 8.23 -0.51 3.96
CA GLY A 324 8.96 -1.66 4.48
C GLY A 324 8.60 -1.99 5.94
N PRO A 325 8.82 -3.24 6.38
CA PRO A 325 8.49 -3.72 7.73
C PRO A 325 9.23 -2.99 8.86
N LYS A 326 10.32 -2.26 8.55
CA LYS A 326 11.13 -1.54 9.54
C LYS A 326 10.91 -0.02 9.48
N LYS A 327 9.67 0.40 9.25
CA LYS A 327 9.27 1.83 9.22
C LYS A 327 9.97 2.63 8.11
N GLN A 328 10.27 1.95 7.01
CA GLN A 328 10.96 2.51 5.85
C GLN A 328 9.92 2.91 4.80
N LEU A 329 10.10 4.06 4.16
CA LEU A 329 9.36 4.44 2.96
C LEU A 329 10.33 4.40 1.77
N TYR A 330 10.02 3.54 0.80
CA TYR A 330 10.77 3.44 -0.44
C TYR A 330 10.10 4.27 -1.53
N CYS A 331 10.84 5.23 -2.08
CA CYS A 331 10.37 6.10 -3.17
C CYS A 331 11.25 5.93 -4.41
N ILE A 332 10.62 5.80 -5.58
CA ILE A 332 11.31 5.92 -6.86
C ILE A 332 11.21 7.36 -7.35
N LEU A 333 12.36 8.00 -7.52
CA LEU A 333 12.48 9.40 -7.88
C LEU A 333 12.87 9.61 -9.36
N GLY A 334 12.36 10.71 -9.90
CA GLY A 334 12.74 11.31 -11.17
C GLY A 334 11.97 10.84 -12.39
N LYS A 335 11.96 11.70 -13.42
CA LYS A 335 11.19 11.46 -14.67
C LYS A 335 11.55 10.13 -15.34
N ALA A 336 12.83 9.74 -15.29
CA ALA A 336 13.37 8.50 -15.82
C ALA A 336 13.25 7.29 -14.86
N ALA A 337 12.77 7.49 -13.62
CA ALA A 337 12.59 6.44 -12.62
C ALA A 337 13.89 5.67 -12.25
N THR A 338 15.04 6.34 -12.22
CA THR A 338 16.38 5.73 -12.03
C THR A 338 16.98 5.91 -10.65
N THR A 339 16.25 6.52 -9.70
CA THR A 339 16.74 6.77 -8.34
C THR A 339 15.80 6.12 -7.33
N LEU A 340 16.34 5.32 -6.43
CA LEU A 340 15.63 4.70 -5.32
C LEU A 340 16.16 5.28 -4.01
N VAL A 341 15.26 5.78 -3.16
CA VAL A 341 15.60 6.27 -1.81
C VAL A 341 14.87 5.49 -0.72
N GLU A 342 15.54 5.30 0.40
CA GLU A 342 15.00 4.80 1.67
C GLU A 342 14.85 5.98 2.62
N LEU A 343 13.61 6.27 3.04
CA LEU A 343 13.27 7.37 3.94
C LEU A 343 12.70 6.84 5.27
N ASP A 344 12.99 7.52 6.37
CA ASP A 344 12.55 7.14 7.72
C ASP A 344 11.12 7.66 8.04
N LEU A 345 10.16 6.76 8.28
CA LEU A 345 8.76 7.13 8.54
C LEU A 345 8.50 7.72 9.93
N GLU A 346 9.46 7.75 10.84
CA GLU A 346 9.32 8.41 12.14
C GLU A 346 10.14 9.70 12.21
N ASN A 347 11.35 9.72 11.66
CA ASN A 347 12.25 10.88 11.68
C ASN A 347 12.01 11.83 10.49
N ASN A 348 10.77 12.30 10.33
CA ASN A 348 10.32 13.25 9.28
C ASN A 348 10.87 12.97 7.86
N PHE A 349 10.87 11.70 7.43
CA PHE A 349 11.38 11.23 6.13
C PHE A 349 12.87 11.54 5.87
N GLU A 350 13.71 11.53 6.91
CA GLU A 350 15.17 11.56 6.76
C GLU A 350 15.65 10.46 5.78
N GLU A 351 16.45 10.84 4.78
CA GLU A 351 16.99 9.92 3.79
C GLU A 351 18.12 9.08 4.40
N LYS A 352 17.89 7.78 4.54
CA LYS A 352 18.86 6.82 5.10
C LYS A 352 19.78 6.22 4.04
N LYS A 353 19.26 6.00 2.83
CA LYS A 353 20.03 5.45 1.68
C LYS A 353 19.49 5.96 0.34
N ARG A 354 20.38 5.96 -0.66
CA ARG A 354 20.11 6.32 -2.05
C ARG A 354 20.86 5.40 -3.01
N PHE A 355 20.18 4.96 -4.05
CA PHE A 355 20.71 4.04 -5.07
C PHE A 355 20.32 4.50 -6.48
N THR A 356 21.23 4.32 -7.43
CA THR A 356 20.91 4.39 -8.86
C THR A 356 20.41 3.02 -9.32
N THR A 357 19.31 3.00 -10.06
CA THR A 357 18.73 1.80 -10.65
C THR A 357 18.63 1.94 -12.17
N GLU A 358 18.45 0.81 -12.85
CA GLU A 358 17.83 0.82 -14.19
C GLU A 358 16.47 1.53 -14.13
N PRO A 359 15.98 2.13 -15.24
CA PRO A 359 14.69 2.81 -15.28
C PRO A 359 13.55 1.91 -14.80
N VAL A 360 12.99 2.20 -13.63
CA VAL A 360 11.89 1.42 -13.03
C VAL A 360 10.61 1.63 -13.82
N THR A 361 9.99 0.54 -14.25
CA THR A 361 8.81 0.56 -15.12
C THR A 361 7.51 0.57 -14.31
N ALA A 362 7.44 -0.17 -13.20
CA ALA A 362 6.21 -0.36 -12.44
C ALA A 362 6.37 -0.04 -10.94
N THR A 363 5.27 -0.12 -10.18
CA THR A 363 5.30 0.10 -8.72
C THR A 363 6.13 -1.00 -8.04
N PRO A 364 7.12 -0.64 -7.19
CA PRO A 364 7.89 -1.61 -6.41
C PRO A 364 7.01 -2.50 -5.54
N VAL A 365 7.51 -3.70 -5.21
CA VAL A 365 6.85 -4.60 -4.23
C VAL A 365 7.83 -4.90 -3.12
N VAL A 366 7.38 -4.86 -1.87
CA VAL A 366 8.21 -5.19 -0.71
C VAL A 366 7.63 -6.41 0.01
N GLY A 367 8.45 -7.44 0.17
CA GLY A 367 8.12 -8.61 0.98
C GLY A 367 8.08 -8.27 2.47
N ILE A 368 7.39 -9.09 3.25
CA ILE A 368 7.30 -8.92 4.71
C ILE A 368 8.66 -9.11 5.40
N ASP A 369 9.61 -9.76 4.70
CA ASP A 369 10.99 -9.92 5.12
C ASP A 369 11.84 -8.65 4.90
N GLY A 370 11.32 -7.67 4.14
CA GLY A 370 11.99 -6.45 3.70
C GLY A 370 12.67 -6.56 2.33
N SER A 371 12.59 -7.70 1.64
CA SER A 371 13.09 -7.85 0.28
C SER A 371 12.32 -6.95 -0.67
N LEU A 372 13.01 -6.15 -1.48
CA LEU A 372 12.41 -5.22 -2.44
C LEU A 372 12.51 -5.78 -3.86
N TYR A 373 11.42 -5.73 -4.62
CA TYR A 373 11.34 -6.20 -5.99
C TYR A 373 11.02 -5.04 -6.95
N LEU A 374 11.85 -4.87 -7.98
CA LEU A 374 11.75 -3.79 -8.95
C LEU A 374 11.61 -4.34 -10.37
N SER A 375 10.55 -3.91 -11.06
CA SER A 375 10.41 -4.08 -12.51
C SER A 375 11.12 -2.91 -13.20
N THR A 376 12.06 -3.20 -14.11
CA THR A 376 12.86 -2.18 -14.79
C THR A 376 13.01 -2.48 -16.28
N LYS A 377 13.40 -1.46 -17.07
CA LYS A 377 13.77 -1.66 -18.48
C LYS A 377 14.92 -2.66 -18.65
N GLY A 378 15.81 -2.80 -17.68
CA GLY A 378 16.91 -3.77 -17.68
C GLY A 378 16.55 -5.17 -17.17
N GLY A 379 15.29 -5.44 -16.81
CA GLY A 379 14.82 -6.71 -16.23
C GLY A 379 14.15 -6.56 -14.86
N LEU A 380 13.79 -7.69 -14.24
CA LEU A 380 13.33 -7.74 -12.86
C LEU A 380 14.52 -7.90 -11.92
N TYR A 381 14.56 -7.11 -10.85
CA TYR A 381 15.59 -7.18 -9.83
C TYR A 381 14.94 -7.44 -8.46
N ALA A 382 15.50 -8.38 -7.70
CA ALA A 382 15.16 -8.53 -6.29
C ALA A 382 16.35 -8.10 -5.42
N TYR A 383 16.06 -7.39 -4.35
CA TYR A 383 17.02 -6.89 -3.38
C TYR A 383 16.73 -7.49 -2.00
N THR A 384 17.78 -7.67 -1.22
CA THR A 384 17.70 -7.94 0.22
C THR A 384 17.27 -6.66 0.98
N PRO A 385 16.86 -6.76 2.27
CA PRO A 385 16.50 -5.59 3.08
C PRO A 385 17.64 -4.56 3.25
N ASP A 386 18.88 -4.99 3.05
CA ASP A 386 20.11 -4.18 3.03
C ASP A 386 20.54 -3.74 1.62
N PHE A 387 19.68 -3.90 0.61
CA PHE A 387 19.86 -3.46 -0.79
C PHE A 387 20.96 -4.15 -1.60
N LYS A 388 21.39 -5.37 -1.23
CA LYS A 388 22.18 -6.24 -2.12
C LYS A 388 21.24 -6.96 -3.10
N ILE A 389 21.58 -6.98 -4.39
CA ILE A 389 20.80 -7.69 -5.43
C ILE A 389 20.85 -9.20 -5.16
N LYS A 390 19.70 -9.81 -4.85
CA LYS A 390 19.48 -11.26 -4.63
C LYS A 390 19.63 -12.06 -5.93
N TRP A 391 19.09 -11.49 -7.00
CA TRP A 391 19.03 -12.05 -8.36
C TRP A 391 18.52 -11.00 -9.34
N LYS A 392 18.83 -11.21 -10.62
CA LYS A 392 18.26 -10.49 -11.76
C LYS A 392 17.60 -11.50 -12.71
N TYR A 393 16.36 -11.24 -13.11
CA TYR A 393 15.70 -11.96 -14.19
C TYR A 393 15.53 -11.05 -15.41
N ALA A 394 16.21 -11.39 -16.51
CA ALA A 394 16.09 -10.71 -17.80
C ALA A 394 16.05 -11.78 -18.90
N PRO A 395 14.93 -11.98 -19.60
CA PRO A 395 14.83 -12.90 -20.73
C PRO A 395 15.86 -12.58 -21.81
N LEU A 396 16.49 -13.60 -22.39
CA LEU A 396 17.45 -13.45 -23.51
C LEU A 396 16.71 -13.17 -24.84
N THR A 397 16.06 -12.02 -24.89
CA THR A 397 15.45 -11.45 -26.10
C THR A 397 16.40 -10.46 -26.76
N ASN A 398 16.28 -10.23 -28.07
CA ASN A 398 17.03 -9.15 -28.77
C ASN A 398 16.58 -7.72 -28.38
N LEU A 399 15.77 -7.57 -27.32
CA LEU A 399 15.24 -6.30 -26.85
C LEU A 399 16.25 -5.58 -25.96
N LYS A 400 16.37 -4.26 -26.12
CA LYS A 400 17.19 -3.40 -25.25
C LYS A 400 16.44 -2.96 -23.98
N ASN A 401 15.12 -3.01 -24.00
CA ASN A 401 14.22 -2.67 -22.90
C ASN A 401 13.23 -3.82 -22.73
N HIS A 402 13.00 -4.25 -21.49
CA HIS A 402 11.94 -5.19 -21.13
C HIS A 402 10.74 -4.46 -20.56
N HIS A 403 9.55 -4.94 -20.88
CA HIS A 403 8.30 -4.41 -20.34
C HIS A 403 7.70 -5.41 -19.36
N PHE A 404 7.84 -5.10 -18.07
CA PHE A 404 7.24 -5.84 -16.96
C PHE A 404 6.27 -4.95 -16.19
N GLY A 405 5.12 -5.51 -15.81
CA GLY A 405 4.22 -4.92 -14.81
C GLY A 405 4.79 -5.05 -13.40
N SER A 406 4.06 -4.58 -12.39
CA SER A 406 4.36 -4.96 -11.00
C SER A 406 4.16 -6.47 -10.85
N LEU A 407 5.01 -7.11 -10.04
CA LEU A 407 4.82 -8.51 -9.68
C LEU A 407 3.84 -8.64 -8.51
N ALA A 408 3.44 -9.85 -8.17
CA ALA A 408 2.78 -10.17 -6.91
C ALA A 408 3.44 -11.41 -6.28
N LEU A 409 3.42 -11.50 -4.96
CA LEU A 409 4.00 -12.59 -4.19
C LEU A 409 2.93 -13.58 -3.73
N SER A 410 3.28 -14.86 -3.74
CA SER A 410 2.58 -15.92 -2.99
C SER A 410 2.50 -15.62 -1.48
N LYS A 411 1.55 -16.25 -0.77
CA LYS A 411 1.34 -16.03 0.68
C LYS A 411 2.60 -16.27 1.52
N ASP A 412 3.36 -17.32 1.20
CA ASP A 412 4.62 -17.67 1.86
C ASP A 412 5.84 -16.91 1.31
N GLU A 413 5.61 -16.07 0.29
CA GLU A 413 6.58 -15.24 -0.43
C GLU A 413 7.71 -16.05 -1.09
N GLN A 414 7.51 -17.35 -1.36
CA GLN A 414 8.49 -18.21 -2.06
C GLN A 414 8.42 -18.10 -3.60
N LYS A 415 7.28 -17.67 -4.13
CA LYS A 415 7.03 -17.46 -5.57
C LYS A 415 6.62 -16.01 -5.85
N ALA A 416 7.18 -15.44 -6.91
CA ALA A 416 6.74 -14.18 -7.51
C ALA A 416 6.06 -14.44 -8.86
N TYR A 417 4.93 -13.79 -9.09
CA TYR A 417 4.10 -13.85 -10.30
C TYR A 417 4.18 -12.52 -11.03
N VAL A 418 4.49 -12.51 -12.32
CA VAL A 418 4.67 -11.28 -13.08
C VAL A 418 4.24 -11.47 -14.52
N VAL A 419 3.59 -10.46 -15.10
CA VAL A 419 3.31 -10.46 -16.55
C VAL A 419 4.51 -9.85 -17.27
N PHE A 420 5.10 -10.64 -18.17
CA PHE A 420 6.08 -10.18 -19.15
C PHE A 420 5.31 -9.73 -20.39
N GLY A 421 5.27 -8.42 -20.63
CA GLY A 421 4.41 -7.80 -21.65
C GLY A 421 4.91 -8.00 -23.08
N ASP A 422 6.21 -8.23 -23.28
CA ASP A 422 6.79 -8.44 -24.62
C ASP A 422 6.36 -9.80 -25.23
N ASP A 423 6.14 -10.81 -24.37
CA ASP A 423 5.68 -12.16 -24.73
C ASP A 423 4.19 -12.41 -24.39
N ASN A 424 3.53 -11.45 -23.72
CA ASN A 424 2.23 -11.58 -23.08
C ASN A 424 2.04 -12.85 -22.22
N LYS A 425 3.03 -13.17 -21.37
CA LYS A 425 3.05 -14.39 -20.53
C LYS A 425 3.04 -14.08 -19.04
N LEU A 426 2.41 -14.97 -18.25
CA LEU A 426 2.63 -15.05 -16.82
C LEU A 426 3.91 -15.85 -16.57
N VAL A 427 4.89 -15.21 -15.95
CA VAL A 427 6.12 -15.84 -15.48
C VAL A 427 6.03 -16.03 -13.96
N VAL A 428 6.43 -17.21 -13.49
CA VAL A 428 6.54 -17.55 -12.07
C VAL A 428 8.01 -17.76 -11.73
N LEU A 429 8.53 -16.96 -10.80
CA LEU A 429 9.92 -16.99 -10.35
C LEU A 429 10.02 -17.49 -8.92
N ASP A 430 11.09 -18.23 -8.60
CA ASP A 430 11.49 -18.52 -7.23
C ASP A 430 12.09 -17.26 -6.59
N THR A 431 11.59 -16.82 -5.44
CA THR A 431 12.05 -15.57 -4.82
C THR A 431 13.45 -15.68 -4.18
N ARG A 432 14.01 -16.89 -4.06
CA ARG A 432 15.32 -17.14 -3.44
C ARG A 432 16.49 -16.87 -4.39
N ASP A 433 16.31 -17.14 -5.68
CA ASP A 433 17.35 -17.03 -6.71
C ASP A 433 16.87 -16.58 -8.10
N GLY A 434 15.57 -16.31 -8.30
CA GLY A 434 15.04 -15.76 -9.55
C GLY A 434 14.85 -16.81 -10.64
N THR A 435 14.96 -18.10 -10.31
CA THR A 435 14.79 -19.20 -11.26
C THR A 435 13.34 -19.25 -11.78
N VAL A 436 13.16 -19.41 -13.08
CA VAL A 436 11.83 -19.59 -13.70
C VAL A 436 11.29 -20.96 -13.31
N LEU A 437 10.24 -20.96 -12.49
CA LEU A 437 9.49 -22.16 -12.10
C LEU A 437 8.44 -22.53 -13.17
N LYS A 438 7.86 -21.51 -13.80
CA LYS A 438 6.86 -21.67 -14.87
C LYS A 438 6.85 -20.42 -15.76
N SER A 439 6.64 -20.65 -17.05
CA SER A 439 6.08 -19.64 -17.96
C SER A 439 4.77 -20.20 -18.52
N SER A 440 3.75 -19.36 -18.66
CA SER A 440 2.51 -19.74 -19.35
C SER A 440 2.72 -19.79 -20.87
N GLU A 441 1.73 -20.31 -21.60
CA GLU A 441 1.54 -19.92 -23.00
C GLU A 441 1.21 -18.42 -23.08
N GLU A 442 1.17 -17.86 -24.30
CA GLU A 442 0.62 -16.52 -24.50
C GLU A 442 -0.83 -16.48 -23.98
N ILE A 443 -1.12 -15.58 -23.03
CA ILE A 443 -2.39 -15.57 -22.30
C ILE A 443 -3.33 -14.45 -22.75
N PHE A 444 -2.85 -13.49 -23.54
CA PHE A 444 -3.59 -12.38 -24.12
C PHE A 444 -2.70 -11.60 -25.11
N SER A 445 -3.20 -10.53 -25.75
CA SER A 445 -2.37 -9.64 -26.58
C SER A 445 -2.38 -8.22 -26.02
N ILE A 446 -1.41 -7.89 -25.16
CA ILE A 446 -1.25 -6.54 -24.60
C ILE A 446 -0.67 -5.62 -25.68
N LYS A 447 -1.29 -4.45 -25.85
CA LYS A 447 -0.71 -3.39 -26.68
C LYS A 447 0.23 -2.53 -25.84
N ILE A 448 1.52 -2.60 -26.14
CA ILE A 448 2.52 -1.70 -25.56
C ILE A 448 2.45 -0.36 -26.33
N GLU A 449 1.88 0.66 -25.70
CA GLU A 449 1.74 2.01 -26.27
C GLU A 449 2.87 2.94 -25.79
N GLY A 450 3.96 2.96 -26.55
CA GLY A 450 5.12 3.80 -26.24
C GLY A 450 5.88 3.34 -25.01
N ASP A 451 6.41 4.30 -24.24
CA ASP A 451 7.36 4.04 -23.14
C ASP A 451 6.67 3.82 -21.76
N GLU A 452 5.33 3.84 -21.70
CA GLU A 452 4.56 3.62 -20.47
C GLU A 452 4.12 2.16 -20.33
N THR A 453 4.62 1.46 -19.31
CA THR A 453 4.29 0.05 -19.03
C THR A 453 2.90 -0.10 -18.39
N LYS A 454 1.86 0.04 -19.21
CA LYS A 454 0.48 -0.31 -18.89
C LYS A 454 0.30 -1.84 -18.94
N ILE A 455 1.01 -2.57 -18.09
CA ILE A 455 0.96 -4.03 -18.03
C ILE A 455 0.11 -4.47 -16.83
N PRO A 456 -0.84 -5.41 -17.00
CA PRO A 456 -1.63 -5.97 -15.90
C PRO A 456 -0.76 -6.50 -14.76
N VAL A 457 -1.29 -6.35 -13.54
CA VAL A 457 -0.65 -6.86 -12.34
C VAL A 457 -1.42 -8.11 -11.87
N PRO A 458 -0.75 -9.26 -11.65
CA PRO A 458 -1.41 -10.43 -11.06
C PRO A 458 -1.92 -10.13 -9.65
N ALA A 459 -3.09 -10.65 -9.28
CA ALA A 459 -3.62 -10.62 -7.92
C ALA A 459 -3.66 -12.04 -7.35
N VAL A 460 -3.17 -12.26 -6.14
CA VAL A 460 -3.00 -13.59 -5.52
C VAL A 460 -3.95 -13.75 -4.33
N ASP A 461 -4.72 -14.84 -4.31
CA ASP A 461 -5.56 -15.17 -3.15
C ASP A 461 -4.77 -15.97 -2.10
N VAL A 462 -4.67 -15.40 -0.89
CA VAL A 462 -3.98 -16.04 0.25
C VAL A 462 -4.67 -17.31 0.76
N LYS A 463 -5.95 -17.53 0.44
CA LYS A 463 -6.73 -18.67 0.94
C LYS A 463 -6.65 -19.89 0.03
N THR A 464 -6.70 -19.70 -1.29
CA THR A 464 -6.73 -20.77 -2.30
C THR A 464 -5.43 -20.89 -3.10
N GLY A 465 -4.53 -19.90 -3.01
CA GLY A 465 -3.31 -19.84 -3.83
C GLY A 465 -3.57 -19.59 -5.32
N LYS A 466 -4.80 -19.21 -5.71
CA LYS A 466 -5.11 -18.84 -7.10
C LYS A 466 -4.49 -17.49 -7.45
N VAL A 467 -4.07 -17.35 -8.70
CA VAL A 467 -3.55 -16.11 -9.26
C VAL A 467 -4.52 -15.66 -10.34
N VAL A 468 -4.99 -14.42 -10.26
CA VAL A 468 -5.97 -13.82 -11.18
C VAL A 468 -5.28 -12.72 -11.96
N VAL A 469 -5.41 -12.73 -13.28
CA VAL A 469 -4.70 -11.81 -14.18
C VAL A 469 -5.69 -11.25 -15.21
N LEU A 470 -5.83 -9.93 -15.24
CA LEU A 470 -6.55 -9.21 -16.30
C LEU A 470 -5.68 -9.13 -17.57
N ASP A 471 -6.27 -9.10 -18.75
CA ASP A 471 -5.56 -8.93 -20.03
C ASP A 471 -5.19 -7.48 -20.39
N GLY A 472 -5.33 -6.54 -19.46
CA GLY A 472 -5.01 -5.13 -19.62
C GLY A 472 -4.78 -4.40 -18.29
N PHE A 473 -4.30 -3.16 -18.32
CA PHE A 473 -3.78 -2.51 -17.10
C PHE A 473 -4.86 -2.08 -16.10
N ARG A 474 -5.85 -1.31 -16.54
CA ARG A 474 -6.99 -0.87 -15.72
C ARG A 474 -8.26 -1.61 -16.11
N THR A 475 -8.40 -1.79 -17.42
CA THR A 475 -9.53 -2.41 -18.11
C THR A 475 -9.02 -3.50 -19.04
N GLY A 476 -9.88 -4.45 -19.38
CA GLY A 476 -9.54 -5.59 -20.23
C GLY A 476 -10.74 -6.28 -20.86
N LYS A 477 -10.51 -7.28 -21.71
CA LYS A 477 -11.53 -8.14 -22.33
C LYS A 477 -11.68 -9.50 -21.64
N GLN A 478 -10.68 -9.93 -20.86
CA GLN A 478 -10.60 -11.28 -20.30
C GLN A 478 -9.95 -11.28 -18.91
N LEU A 479 -10.42 -12.18 -18.06
CA LEU A 479 -9.86 -12.44 -16.74
C LEU A 479 -9.41 -13.91 -16.66
N THR A 480 -8.11 -14.14 -16.51
CA THR A 480 -7.51 -15.48 -16.52
C THR A 480 -7.07 -15.88 -15.11
N VAL A 481 -7.46 -17.09 -14.70
CA VAL A 481 -7.13 -17.68 -13.39
C VAL A 481 -6.13 -18.80 -13.56
N PHE A 482 -5.08 -18.78 -12.75
CA PHE A 482 -4.03 -19.80 -12.65
C PHE A 482 -4.01 -20.43 -11.25
N ASN A 483 -3.37 -21.59 -11.13
CA ASN A 483 -3.03 -22.19 -9.83
C ASN A 483 -1.72 -21.57 -9.29
N ILE A 484 -1.35 -21.95 -8.07
CA ILE A 484 -0.14 -21.48 -7.38
C ILE A 484 1.18 -21.84 -8.11
N ASP A 485 1.15 -22.70 -9.11
CA ASP A 485 2.30 -23.12 -9.92
C ASP A 485 2.30 -22.47 -11.32
N GLY A 486 1.38 -21.53 -11.59
CA GLY A 486 1.26 -20.85 -12.87
C GLY A 486 0.60 -21.69 -13.98
N ASN A 487 -0.05 -22.80 -13.66
CA ASN A 487 -0.85 -23.55 -14.62
C ASN A 487 -2.23 -22.90 -14.78
N LEU A 488 -2.68 -22.73 -16.03
CA LEU A 488 -4.01 -22.22 -16.36
C LEU A 488 -5.11 -23.07 -15.71
N VAL A 489 -6.08 -22.42 -15.07
CA VAL A 489 -7.27 -23.04 -14.47
C VAL A 489 -8.49 -22.75 -15.32
N LYS A 490 -8.74 -21.46 -15.64
CA LYS A 490 -9.90 -21.02 -16.42
C LYS A 490 -9.72 -19.58 -16.89
N THR A 491 -10.20 -19.28 -18.09
CA THR A 491 -10.36 -17.92 -18.61
C THR A 491 -11.84 -17.53 -18.59
N TYR A 492 -12.11 -16.28 -18.26
CA TYR A 492 -13.43 -15.67 -18.35
C TYR A 492 -13.39 -14.56 -19.39
N ASP A 493 -14.25 -14.64 -20.40
CA ASP A 493 -14.48 -13.63 -21.42
C ASP A 493 -15.94 -13.14 -21.34
N GLY A 494 -16.43 -12.48 -22.40
CA GLY A 494 -17.84 -12.09 -22.49
C GLY A 494 -18.12 -10.59 -22.62
N CYS A 495 -17.17 -9.78 -23.10
CA CYS A 495 -17.43 -8.37 -23.43
C CYS A 495 -18.32 -8.14 -24.66
N GLY A 496 -18.68 -9.21 -25.39
CA GLY A 496 -19.51 -9.13 -26.59
C GLY A 496 -18.89 -8.22 -27.65
N LYS A 497 -19.54 -7.09 -27.92
CA LYS A 497 -19.05 -6.05 -28.86
C LYS A 497 -18.22 -4.94 -28.20
N SER A 498 -18.14 -4.88 -26.86
CA SER A 498 -17.32 -3.87 -26.18
C SER A 498 -15.83 -4.12 -26.44
N SER A 499 -15.04 -3.06 -26.58
CA SER A 499 -13.60 -3.16 -26.72
C SER A 499 -12.93 -3.64 -25.43
N GLU A 500 -13.44 -3.23 -24.27
CA GLU A 500 -12.99 -3.67 -22.94
C GLU A 500 -14.20 -3.60 -21.98
N CYS A 501 -14.31 -4.52 -21.01
CA CYS A 501 -15.45 -4.58 -20.09
C CYS A 501 -15.14 -5.11 -18.69
N PHE A 502 -13.93 -5.65 -18.46
CA PHE A 502 -13.47 -6.12 -17.16
C PHE A 502 -12.67 -5.04 -16.43
N SER A 503 -12.78 -4.95 -15.10
CA SER A 503 -11.85 -4.19 -14.25
C SER A 503 -10.72 -5.06 -13.71
N GLN A 504 -9.69 -4.43 -13.15
CA GLN A 504 -8.78 -5.12 -12.22
C GLN A 504 -9.59 -5.70 -11.03
N PRO A 505 -9.28 -6.93 -10.57
CA PRO A 505 -9.99 -7.55 -9.46
C PRO A 505 -9.49 -7.04 -8.11
N VAL A 506 -10.37 -7.12 -7.11
CA VAL A 506 -10.01 -7.15 -5.69
C VAL A 506 -10.31 -8.54 -5.14
N ILE A 507 -9.40 -9.10 -4.35
CA ILE A 507 -9.53 -10.45 -3.79
C ILE A 507 -9.75 -10.36 -2.28
N THR A 508 -10.80 -11.01 -1.78
CA THR A 508 -11.06 -11.12 -0.35
C THR A 508 -11.73 -12.45 -0.01
N ASN A 509 -11.28 -13.07 1.09
CA ASN A 509 -11.92 -14.27 1.67
C ASN A 509 -12.07 -15.47 0.70
N GLY A 510 -11.17 -15.64 -0.28
CA GLY A 510 -11.25 -16.69 -1.31
C GLY A 510 -12.16 -16.36 -2.50
N ASN A 511 -12.49 -15.08 -2.70
CA ASN A 511 -13.33 -14.62 -3.81
C ASN A 511 -12.64 -13.45 -4.51
N ALA A 512 -12.63 -13.44 -5.84
CA ALA A 512 -12.28 -12.27 -6.63
C ALA A 512 -13.54 -11.48 -6.99
N TYR A 513 -13.52 -10.17 -6.81
CA TYR A 513 -14.57 -9.25 -7.21
C TYR A 513 -14.03 -8.28 -8.26
N PHE A 514 -14.79 -8.09 -9.34
CA PHE A 514 -14.40 -7.25 -10.47
C PHE A 514 -15.66 -6.76 -11.18
N ILE A 515 -15.56 -5.68 -11.94
CA ILE A 515 -16.65 -5.23 -12.80
C ILE A 515 -16.61 -6.04 -14.09
N GLN A 516 -17.78 -6.48 -14.59
CA GLN A 516 -17.95 -7.01 -15.93
C GLN A 516 -19.24 -6.42 -16.52
N ASN A 517 -19.17 -5.86 -17.73
CA ASN A 517 -20.33 -5.34 -18.47
C ASN A 517 -21.24 -4.38 -17.66
N GLY A 518 -20.65 -3.56 -16.77
CA GLY A 518 -21.39 -2.58 -15.95
C GLY A 518 -21.92 -3.09 -14.60
N ALA A 519 -21.75 -4.37 -14.27
CA ALA A 519 -22.16 -4.97 -13.00
C ALA A 519 -20.96 -5.42 -12.16
N LEU A 520 -21.12 -5.49 -10.83
CA LEU A 520 -20.13 -6.07 -9.92
C LEU A 520 -20.30 -7.59 -9.90
N MET A 521 -19.24 -8.28 -10.26
CA MET A 521 -19.15 -9.74 -10.29
C MET A 521 -18.40 -10.26 -9.07
N LYS A 522 -18.70 -11.50 -8.69
CA LYS A 522 -18.03 -12.29 -7.66
C LYS A 522 -17.69 -13.66 -8.24
N LEU A 523 -16.40 -13.99 -8.21
CA LEU A 523 -15.85 -15.29 -8.58
C LEU A 523 -15.36 -16.01 -7.32
N ASP A 524 -15.98 -17.15 -6.98
CA ASP A 524 -15.45 -18.05 -5.96
C ASP A 524 -14.20 -18.77 -6.50
N LEU A 525 -13.06 -18.58 -5.83
CA LEU A 525 -11.76 -19.08 -6.29
C LEU A 525 -11.48 -20.55 -5.91
N ALA A 526 -12.31 -21.16 -5.07
CA ALA A 526 -12.24 -22.58 -4.77
C ALA A 526 -12.97 -23.41 -5.83
N ILE A 527 -14.19 -22.99 -6.22
CA ILE A 527 -15.05 -23.76 -7.14
C ILE A 527 -15.20 -23.16 -8.56
N MET A 528 -14.54 -22.04 -8.87
CA MET A 528 -14.61 -21.36 -10.18
C MET A 528 -16.04 -20.93 -10.58
N ASN A 529 -16.89 -20.61 -9.59
CA ASN A 529 -18.27 -20.17 -9.80
C ASN A 529 -18.35 -18.65 -9.88
N LEU A 530 -18.90 -18.14 -10.98
CA LEU A 530 -19.04 -16.70 -11.25
C LEU A 530 -20.51 -16.29 -11.13
N VAL A 531 -20.80 -15.27 -10.33
CA VAL A 531 -22.14 -14.69 -10.15
C VAL A 531 -22.06 -13.16 -10.18
N SER A 532 -23.13 -12.50 -10.63
CA SER A 532 -23.29 -11.06 -10.35
C SER A 532 -23.78 -10.89 -8.91
N VAL A 533 -23.23 -9.90 -8.20
CA VAL A 533 -23.70 -9.50 -6.86
C VAL A 533 -24.49 -8.19 -6.89
N GLY A 534 -24.70 -7.60 -8.06
CA GLY A 534 -25.47 -6.37 -8.25
C GLY A 534 -24.61 -5.20 -8.74
N GLY A 535 -25.10 -3.98 -8.54
CA GLY A 535 -24.56 -2.77 -9.17
C GLY A 535 -24.93 -2.67 -10.65
N THR A 536 -25.11 -1.44 -11.12
CA THR A 536 -25.49 -1.12 -12.51
C THR A 536 -24.70 0.09 -12.98
N SER A 537 -24.33 0.11 -14.27
CA SER A 537 -23.59 1.21 -14.89
C SER A 537 -22.22 1.51 -14.26
N LEU A 538 -21.58 0.51 -13.65
CA LEU A 538 -20.22 0.63 -13.11
C LEU A 538 -19.20 0.69 -14.25
N ASN A 539 -18.35 1.71 -14.25
CA ASN A 539 -17.29 1.84 -15.25
C ASN A 539 -16.18 0.81 -14.99
N PRO A 540 -15.81 -0.06 -15.95
CA PRO A 540 -14.70 -1.01 -15.78
C PRO A 540 -13.36 -0.36 -15.38
N ALA A 541 -13.14 0.92 -15.67
CA ALA A 541 -11.95 1.68 -15.24
C ALA A 541 -11.98 2.17 -13.77
N SER A 542 -13.01 1.80 -13.01
CA SER A 542 -13.13 2.08 -11.57
C SER A 542 -12.00 1.42 -10.78
N THR A 543 -11.69 1.97 -9.60
CA THR A 543 -10.80 1.30 -8.64
C THR A 543 -11.63 0.59 -7.56
N LEU A 544 -11.28 -0.65 -7.27
CA LEU A 544 -11.89 -1.48 -6.24
C LEU A 544 -10.94 -1.63 -5.04
N ALA A 545 -11.50 -1.81 -3.85
CA ALA A 545 -10.81 -2.16 -2.62
C ALA A 545 -11.72 -2.98 -1.69
N ALA A 546 -11.15 -3.74 -0.74
CA ALA A 546 -11.92 -4.55 0.20
C ALA A 546 -11.40 -4.44 1.64
N ASP A 547 -12.26 -4.69 2.63
CA ASP A 547 -11.87 -4.81 4.05
C ASP A 547 -11.69 -6.28 4.50
N LYS A 548 -11.21 -6.54 5.73
CA LYS A 548 -11.03 -7.93 6.24
C LYS A 548 -12.36 -8.68 6.40
N ASN A 549 -13.46 -7.96 6.67
CA ASN A 549 -14.80 -8.54 6.67
C ASN A 549 -15.19 -9.09 5.30
N GLY A 550 -14.70 -8.46 4.23
CA GLY A 550 -14.95 -8.80 2.83
C GLY A 550 -16.06 -7.99 2.19
N ASN A 551 -16.36 -6.80 2.71
CA ASN A 551 -17.10 -5.78 1.96
C ASN A 551 -16.23 -5.26 0.82
N VAL A 552 -16.86 -4.87 -0.29
CA VAL A 552 -16.16 -4.38 -1.49
C VAL A 552 -16.62 -2.96 -1.80
N TYR A 553 -15.65 -2.08 -2.02
CA TYR A 553 -15.84 -0.66 -2.27
C TYR A 553 -15.35 -0.36 -3.68
N VAL A 554 -16.20 0.27 -4.49
CA VAL A 554 -15.95 0.62 -5.89
C VAL A 554 -16.05 2.12 -6.03
N LEU A 555 -14.92 2.79 -6.31
CA LEU A 555 -14.91 4.19 -6.70
C LEU A 555 -15.22 4.28 -8.19
N ASN A 556 -16.50 4.52 -8.51
CA ASN A 556 -16.98 4.70 -9.88
C ASN A 556 -16.73 6.13 -10.32
N THR A 557 -16.18 6.32 -11.52
CA THR A 557 -15.95 7.65 -12.10
C THR A 557 -16.36 7.68 -13.55
N THR A 558 -17.22 8.63 -13.91
CA THR A 558 -17.73 8.78 -15.29
C THR A 558 -17.67 10.26 -15.67
N GLY A 559 -16.66 10.64 -16.45
CA GLY A 559 -16.44 12.02 -16.88
C GLY A 559 -16.10 12.95 -15.70
N LYS A 560 -17.08 13.75 -15.28
CA LYS A 560 -16.98 14.66 -14.12
C LYS A 560 -17.68 14.14 -12.86
N ALA A 561 -18.40 13.02 -12.93
CA ALA A 561 -19.15 12.47 -11.80
C ALA A 561 -18.39 11.34 -11.10
N ALA A 562 -18.45 11.30 -9.76
CA ALA A 562 -17.91 10.23 -8.93
C ALA A 562 -19.00 9.66 -8.01
N ASP A 563 -19.07 8.34 -7.90
CA ASP A 563 -19.93 7.64 -6.94
C ASP A 563 -19.12 6.60 -6.17
N LEU A 564 -19.46 6.37 -4.91
CA LEU A 564 -18.99 5.21 -4.16
C LEU A 564 -20.08 4.13 -4.16
N THR A 565 -19.78 2.97 -4.75
CA THR A 565 -20.63 1.77 -4.62
C THR A 565 -20.03 0.84 -3.58
N ILE A 566 -20.83 0.40 -2.61
CA ILE A 566 -20.44 -0.52 -1.55
C ILE A 566 -21.28 -1.81 -1.69
N TYR A 567 -20.61 -2.95 -1.79
CA TYR A 567 -21.19 -4.27 -1.56
C TYR A 567 -20.94 -4.68 -0.11
N ASN A 568 -22.02 -4.85 0.65
CA ASN A 568 -21.97 -5.35 2.02
C ASN A 568 -22.09 -6.88 2.00
N LYS A 569 -21.02 -7.58 2.41
CA LYS A 569 -21.00 -9.05 2.42
C LYS A 569 -21.90 -9.63 3.53
N GLY A 570 -22.20 -8.86 4.58
CA GLY A 570 -22.99 -9.33 5.72
C GLY A 570 -24.47 -9.58 5.40
N ASP A 571 -25.07 -8.72 4.58
CA ASP A 571 -26.48 -8.81 4.14
C ASP A 571 -26.63 -9.05 2.62
N GLY A 572 -25.55 -8.96 1.85
CA GLY A 572 -25.53 -9.16 0.41
C GLY A 572 -25.99 -7.94 -0.40
N THR A 573 -26.21 -6.79 0.23
CA THR A 573 -26.72 -5.59 -0.45
C THR A 573 -25.63 -4.85 -1.24
N VAL A 574 -26.04 -4.16 -2.30
CA VAL A 574 -25.20 -3.20 -3.04
C VAL A 574 -25.87 -1.83 -2.99
N LYS A 575 -25.13 -0.81 -2.55
CA LYS A 575 -25.61 0.58 -2.45
C LYS A 575 -24.63 1.54 -3.10
N THR A 576 -25.14 2.47 -3.91
CA THR A 576 -24.36 3.52 -4.56
C THR A 576 -24.70 4.88 -3.96
N THR A 577 -23.67 5.65 -3.60
CA THR A 577 -23.78 7.02 -3.06
C THR A 577 -23.04 7.99 -3.98
N PRO A 578 -23.72 8.95 -4.63
CA PRO A 578 -23.07 10.01 -5.39
C PRO A 578 -22.20 10.88 -4.50
N LEU A 579 -20.98 11.19 -4.94
CA LEU A 579 -20.02 12.05 -4.24
C LEU A 579 -20.05 13.45 -4.85
N ASN A 580 -21.21 14.11 -4.78
CA ASN A 580 -21.47 15.38 -5.45
C ASN A 580 -20.48 16.50 -5.07
N GLU A 581 -19.87 16.42 -3.88
CA GLU A 581 -18.82 17.35 -3.44
C GLU A 581 -17.52 17.28 -4.28
N LEU A 582 -17.43 16.35 -5.24
CA LEU A 582 -16.27 16.13 -6.12
C LEU A 582 -16.54 16.43 -7.60
N ASN A 583 -17.73 16.93 -7.95
CA ASN A 583 -18.17 17.10 -9.35
C ASN A 583 -17.49 18.29 -10.06
N ASP A 584 -16.18 18.18 -10.31
CA ASP A 584 -15.37 19.14 -11.06
C ASP A 584 -14.58 18.46 -12.20
N ALA A 585 -13.97 19.27 -13.08
CA ALA A 585 -13.46 18.85 -14.38
C ALA A 585 -12.56 17.59 -14.37
N ASN A 586 -12.96 16.60 -15.17
CA ASN A 586 -12.26 15.37 -15.56
C ASN A 586 -11.63 14.57 -14.41
N LEU A 587 -12.41 13.60 -13.89
CA LEU A 587 -11.96 12.66 -12.86
C LEU A 587 -11.13 11.53 -13.48
N THR A 588 -9.86 11.81 -13.80
CA THR A 588 -8.91 10.84 -14.37
C THR A 588 -7.81 10.44 -13.39
N GLY A 589 -7.59 9.14 -13.19
CA GLY A 589 -6.46 8.63 -12.38
C GLY A 589 -6.86 8.02 -11.03
N ASN A 590 -8.03 7.38 -10.96
CA ASN A 590 -8.69 6.82 -9.78
C ASN A 590 -7.76 6.17 -8.74
N ARG A 591 -7.84 6.68 -7.51
CA ARG A 591 -7.16 6.16 -6.33
C ARG A 591 -8.19 5.93 -5.24
N LEU A 592 -8.04 4.83 -4.51
CA LEU A 592 -8.91 4.41 -3.43
C LEU A 592 -8.04 3.65 -2.42
N LEU A 593 -8.04 4.11 -1.16
CA LEU A 593 -7.52 3.42 0.01
C LEU A 593 -8.62 3.41 1.08
N LEU A 594 -8.67 2.36 1.89
CA LEU A 594 -9.63 2.21 2.98
C LEU A 594 -8.90 2.36 4.30
N ALA A 595 -9.06 3.49 4.96
CA ALA A 595 -8.26 3.88 6.12
C ALA A 595 -8.71 3.20 7.43
N PRO A 596 -7.79 2.99 8.40
CA PRO A 596 -8.06 2.34 9.69
C PRO A 596 -9.28 2.88 10.43
N ASP A 597 -9.44 4.18 10.38
CA ASP A 597 -10.45 4.92 11.10
C ASP A 597 -11.85 4.82 10.46
N GLY A 598 -11.93 4.35 9.22
CA GLY A 598 -13.17 4.18 8.46
C GLY A 598 -13.38 5.23 7.39
N ASN A 599 -12.44 6.18 7.25
CA ASN A 599 -12.42 7.06 6.10
C ASN A 599 -11.94 6.29 4.86
N LEU A 600 -12.41 6.66 3.68
CA LEU A 600 -11.81 6.22 2.43
C LEU A 600 -11.00 7.39 1.89
N VAL A 601 -9.72 7.16 1.57
CA VAL A 601 -8.92 8.16 0.87
C VAL A 601 -9.09 7.93 -0.61
N ILE A 602 -9.63 8.90 -1.31
CA ILE A 602 -9.81 8.85 -2.76
C ILE A 602 -9.09 9.99 -3.45
N GLY A 603 -8.89 9.87 -4.75
CA GLY A 603 -8.29 10.95 -5.51
C GLY A 603 -8.09 10.62 -6.98
N ASN A 604 -7.56 11.59 -7.69
CA ASN A 604 -7.28 11.57 -9.12
C ASN A 604 -6.06 12.48 -9.42
N ASP A 605 -5.69 12.68 -10.67
CA ASP A 605 -4.52 13.49 -11.02
C ASP A 605 -4.61 14.97 -10.59
N ASN A 606 -5.77 15.45 -10.10
CA ASN A 606 -6.03 16.84 -9.72
C ASN A 606 -6.18 17.05 -8.20
N PHE A 607 -6.72 16.07 -7.44
CA PHE A 607 -7.00 16.21 -6.01
C PHE A 607 -6.85 14.91 -5.20
N VAL A 608 -6.79 15.08 -3.88
CA VAL A 608 -7.02 14.02 -2.88
C VAL A 608 -8.16 14.45 -1.95
N ALA A 609 -9.06 13.51 -1.64
CA ALA A 609 -10.23 13.72 -0.82
C ALA A 609 -10.38 12.60 0.23
N LEU A 610 -10.99 12.95 1.36
CA LEU A 610 -11.48 12.00 2.36
C LEU A 610 -12.97 11.77 2.14
N VAL A 611 -13.40 10.52 2.12
CA VAL A 611 -14.81 10.11 2.14
C VAL A 611 -15.10 9.56 3.52
N GLN A 612 -16.01 10.21 4.24
CA GLN A 612 -16.29 9.92 5.64
C GLN A 612 -17.67 9.27 5.80
N PRO A 613 -17.82 8.24 6.65
CA PRO A 613 -19.14 7.72 7.03
C PRO A 613 -20.00 8.76 7.76
N VAL A 614 -21.23 8.95 7.28
CA VAL A 614 -22.26 9.81 7.91
C VAL A 614 -23.21 8.98 8.77
N SER A 615 -23.50 7.75 8.35
CA SER A 615 -24.30 6.75 9.06
C SER A 615 -23.74 5.35 8.82
N PHE A 616 -24.08 4.41 9.69
CA PHE A 616 -23.72 3.00 9.56
C PHE A 616 -24.95 2.10 9.51
N VAL A 617 -24.83 0.96 8.84
CA VAL A 617 -25.90 -0.06 8.83
C VAL A 617 -26.13 -0.54 10.27
N GLY A 618 -27.35 -0.36 10.79
CA GLY A 618 -27.72 -0.75 12.15
C GLY A 618 -27.21 0.15 13.28
N ASP A 619 -26.73 1.37 12.99
CA ASP A 619 -26.33 2.48 13.89
C ASP A 619 -26.25 2.10 15.41
N VAL A 620 -25.21 1.35 15.79
CA VAL A 620 -24.99 0.89 17.17
C VAL A 620 -24.82 2.10 18.09
N THR A 621 -25.75 2.29 19.02
CA THR A 621 -25.80 3.46 19.91
C THR A 621 -24.75 3.42 21.02
N THR A 622 -24.58 2.26 21.66
CA THR A 622 -23.58 1.99 22.69
C THR A 622 -23.04 0.58 22.48
N LEU A 623 -21.73 0.40 22.63
CA LEU A 623 -21.06 -0.88 22.45
C LEU A 623 -20.35 -1.30 23.76
N SER A 624 -20.73 -2.45 24.31
CA SER A 624 -20.02 -3.06 25.44
C SER A 624 -19.05 -4.14 24.94
N ILE A 625 -17.75 -3.93 25.16
CA ILE A 625 -16.68 -4.88 24.83
C ILE A 625 -16.34 -5.64 26.13
N THR A 626 -16.93 -6.82 26.31
CA THR A 626 -16.80 -7.63 27.54
C THR A 626 -15.64 -8.64 27.51
N SER A 627 -15.06 -8.90 26.33
CA SER A 627 -13.88 -9.73 26.11
C SER A 627 -12.66 -8.89 25.77
N VAL A 628 -11.48 -9.52 25.67
CA VAL A 628 -10.31 -8.88 25.06
C VAL A 628 -10.68 -8.34 23.68
N PRO A 629 -10.37 -7.09 23.33
CA PRO A 629 -10.63 -6.56 22.00
C PRO A 629 -9.87 -7.35 20.92
N GLU A 630 -10.55 -7.62 19.81
CA GLU A 630 -9.98 -8.36 18.69
C GLU A 630 -8.87 -7.57 17.99
N ASP A 631 -7.83 -8.27 17.55
CA ASP A 631 -6.73 -7.68 16.79
C ASP A 631 -7.19 -7.20 15.41
N GLN A 632 -6.56 -6.11 14.94
CA GLN A 632 -6.87 -5.41 13.69
C GLN A 632 -8.35 -5.10 13.53
N LYS A 633 -9.07 -4.88 14.64
CA LYS A 633 -10.48 -4.53 14.63
C LYS A 633 -10.69 -3.07 14.99
N VAL A 634 -11.61 -2.46 14.25
CA VAL A 634 -12.14 -1.14 14.51
C VAL A 634 -13.52 -1.30 15.10
N TYR A 635 -13.69 -0.80 16.31
CA TYR A 635 -14.98 -0.74 16.99
C TYR A 635 -15.52 0.68 16.90
N ARG A 636 -16.69 0.86 16.28
CA ARG A 636 -17.35 2.16 16.05
C ARG A 636 -18.78 2.14 16.62
N THR A 637 -19.20 3.24 17.25
CA THR A 637 -20.55 3.41 17.84
C THR A 637 -20.92 4.89 18.07
N ILE A 638 -22.17 5.27 17.76
CA ILE A 638 -22.56 6.69 17.68
C ILE A 638 -22.66 7.43 19.03
N ASN A 639 -22.66 6.74 20.18
CA ASN A 639 -22.48 7.39 21.49
C ASN A 639 -21.25 6.89 22.24
N ALA A 640 -21.26 5.65 22.74
CA ALA A 640 -20.33 5.25 23.80
C ALA A 640 -19.76 3.84 23.65
N ILE A 641 -18.47 3.68 23.93
CA ILE A 641 -17.84 2.36 24.13
C ILE A 641 -17.63 2.14 25.64
N GLU A 642 -18.07 0.99 26.14
CA GLU A 642 -17.71 0.49 27.48
C GLU A 642 -16.81 -0.73 27.34
N VAL A 643 -15.54 -0.61 27.75
CA VAL A 643 -14.60 -1.73 27.79
C VAL A 643 -14.62 -2.37 29.18
N GLY A 644 -14.79 -3.69 29.22
CA GLY A 644 -14.81 -4.48 30.44
C GLY A 644 -13.45 -4.59 31.15
N ALA A 645 -13.43 -5.33 32.26
CA ALA A 645 -12.21 -5.64 33.00
C ALA A 645 -11.39 -6.71 32.24
N VAL A 646 -10.66 -6.28 31.22
CA VAL A 646 -9.95 -7.16 30.28
C VAL A 646 -8.51 -6.71 30.06
N VAL A 647 -7.63 -7.69 29.85
CA VAL A 647 -6.22 -7.45 29.49
C VAL A 647 -6.12 -7.38 27.97
N HIS A 648 -5.88 -6.20 27.40
CA HIS A 648 -5.57 -6.03 25.98
C HIS A 648 -4.17 -6.57 25.72
N LYS A 649 -4.10 -7.71 25.02
CA LYS A 649 -2.88 -8.52 24.93
C LYS A 649 -1.92 -8.05 23.85
N SER A 650 -0.64 -8.23 24.09
CA SER A 650 0.39 -8.05 23.06
C SER A 650 0.30 -9.21 22.06
N PRO A 651 0.29 -8.97 20.73
CA PRO A 651 0.62 -7.71 20.05
C PRO A 651 -0.59 -6.95 19.48
N ASN A 652 -1.80 -7.14 20.03
CA ASN A 652 -3.04 -6.69 19.40
C ASN A 652 -3.07 -5.17 19.16
N ASN A 653 -3.46 -4.79 17.95
CA ASN A 653 -3.67 -3.43 17.50
C ASN A 653 -5.16 -3.18 17.26
N THR A 654 -5.83 -2.50 18.19
CA THR A 654 -7.28 -2.22 18.12
C THR A 654 -7.51 -0.70 18.08
N ILE A 655 -8.55 -0.27 17.36
CA ILE A 655 -9.00 1.12 17.42
C ILE A 655 -10.45 1.20 17.90
N LEU A 656 -10.67 2.08 18.89
CA LEU A 656 -11.98 2.40 19.45
C LEU A 656 -12.40 3.80 18.98
N TYR A 657 -13.55 3.88 18.33
CA TYR A 657 -14.22 5.12 17.94
C TYR A 657 -15.58 5.21 18.65
N ALA A 658 -15.77 6.24 19.46
CA ALA A 658 -17.08 6.56 20.04
C ALA A 658 -17.52 8.01 19.74
N GLY A 659 -18.80 8.23 19.47
CA GLY A 659 -19.31 9.56 19.16
C GLY A 659 -19.22 10.57 20.32
N LYS A 660 -19.21 10.08 21.57
CA LYS A 660 -19.27 10.88 22.81
C LYS A 660 -18.28 10.44 23.89
N SER A 661 -18.13 9.14 24.15
CA SER A 661 -17.28 8.67 25.26
C SER A 661 -16.73 7.25 25.07
N ILE A 662 -15.52 7.03 25.57
CA ILE A 662 -14.92 5.70 25.75
C ILE A 662 -14.66 5.56 27.24
N SER A 663 -15.07 4.45 27.84
CA SER A 663 -14.91 4.17 29.26
C SER A 663 -14.32 2.78 29.49
N PHE A 664 -13.51 2.65 30.55
CA PHE A 664 -12.82 1.42 30.93
C PHE A 664 -13.22 1.03 32.34
N LYS A 665 -13.67 -0.21 32.52
CA LYS A 665 -14.03 -0.73 33.85
C LYS A 665 -12.76 -1.08 34.65
N PRO A 666 -12.77 -0.94 36.00
CA PRO A 666 -11.63 -1.34 36.84
C PRO A 666 -11.18 -2.77 36.54
N GLY A 667 -9.87 -2.98 36.38
CA GLY A 667 -9.31 -4.25 35.91
C GLY A 667 -9.02 -4.32 34.41
N PHE A 668 -9.31 -3.26 33.64
CA PHE A 668 -8.74 -3.09 32.30
C PHE A 668 -7.24 -2.77 32.37
N SER A 669 -6.44 -3.37 31.48
CA SER A 669 -5.01 -3.06 31.31
C SER A 669 -4.52 -3.35 29.89
N VAL A 670 -3.44 -2.70 29.46
CA VAL A 670 -2.77 -2.94 28.16
C VAL A 670 -1.41 -3.57 28.41
N GLU A 671 -1.12 -4.71 27.78
CA GLU A 671 0.19 -5.36 27.85
C GLU A 671 1.24 -4.59 27.03
N SER A 672 2.51 -4.66 27.44
CA SER A 672 3.61 -4.03 26.72
C SER A 672 3.72 -4.57 25.29
N GLY A 673 3.65 -3.68 24.30
CA GLY A 673 3.67 -4.01 22.87
C GLY A 673 2.28 -4.15 22.22
N ALA A 674 1.19 -4.13 22.98
CA ALA A 674 -0.16 -3.96 22.43
C ALA A 674 -0.45 -2.48 22.16
N LYS A 675 -1.26 -2.17 21.13
CA LYS A 675 -1.69 -0.80 20.81
C LYS A 675 -3.22 -0.70 20.90
N LEU A 676 -3.69 0.29 21.64
CA LEU A 676 -5.10 0.66 21.69
C LEU A 676 -5.26 2.14 21.40
N THR A 677 -5.75 2.47 20.21
CA THR A 677 -6.03 3.87 19.84
C THR A 677 -7.48 4.20 20.19
N CYS A 678 -7.69 5.31 20.91
CA CYS A 678 -9.02 5.74 21.37
C CYS A 678 -9.37 7.10 20.80
N ASN A 679 -10.49 7.20 20.09
CA ASN A 679 -10.91 8.40 19.38
C ASN A 679 -12.36 8.77 19.73
N ILE A 680 -12.58 10.05 20.04
CA ILE A 680 -13.88 10.61 20.40
C ILE A 680 -14.19 11.79 19.50
N GLY A 681 -15.41 11.90 18.98
CA GLY A 681 -15.85 13.07 18.21
C GLY A 681 -17.21 12.94 17.54
N ASN A 682 -17.83 14.07 17.20
CA ASN A 682 -19.12 14.09 16.51
C ASN A 682 -18.94 13.79 15.00
N TRP A 683 -19.07 12.53 14.58
CA TRP A 683 -18.97 12.14 13.16
C TRP A 683 -20.23 12.43 12.36
N LYS A 684 -21.36 12.61 13.05
CA LYS A 684 -22.54 13.22 12.42
C LYS A 684 -22.14 14.65 12.11
N VAL A 685 -21.71 14.89 10.87
CA VAL A 685 -22.01 16.14 10.17
C VAL A 685 -23.50 16.33 10.43
N LYS A 686 -23.84 17.28 11.33
CA LYS A 686 -25.24 17.61 11.55
C LYS A 686 -25.79 17.88 10.16
N LYS A 687 -26.85 17.16 9.77
CA LYS A 687 -27.63 17.53 8.60
C LYS A 687 -28.22 18.89 8.93
N LYS A 688 -27.46 19.95 8.65
CA LYS A 688 -27.92 21.33 8.79
C LYS A 688 -29.03 21.42 7.77
N SER A 689 -30.26 21.41 8.26
CA SER A 689 -31.42 21.79 7.46
C SER A 689 -31.12 23.19 6.97
N LEU A 690 -30.75 23.29 5.68
CA LEU A 690 -30.51 24.58 5.05
C LEU A 690 -31.73 25.45 5.32
N SER A 691 -31.48 26.64 5.82
CA SER A 691 -32.49 27.61 6.18
C SER A 691 -32.24 28.90 5.40
N ILE A 692 -33.29 29.67 5.14
CA ILE A 692 -33.16 31.02 4.61
C ILE A 692 -32.22 31.81 5.53
N GLY A 693 -31.25 32.52 4.95
CA GLY A 693 -30.20 33.23 5.68
C GLY A 693 -28.91 32.45 5.93
N ASP A 694 -28.88 31.14 5.69
CA ASP A 694 -27.63 30.37 5.78
C ASP A 694 -26.67 30.70 4.64
N SER A 695 -25.37 30.69 4.92
CA SER A 695 -24.33 30.69 3.88
C SER A 695 -24.23 29.32 3.20
N TYR A 696 -24.41 29.27 1.88
CA TYR A 696 -24.36 28.06 1.06
C TYR A 696 -24.07 28.41 -0.41
N ALA A 697 -23.44 27.49 -1.16
CA ALA A 697 -23.25 27.59 -2.62
C ALA A 697 -22.74 28.96 -3.15
N GLY A 698 -21.81 29.60 -2.42
CA GLY A 698 -21.22 30.90 -2.76
C GLY A 698 -21.96 32.13 -2.27
N GLY A 699 -23.11 31.99 -1.59
CA GLY A 699 -23.93 33.12 -1.17
C GLY A 699 -24.75 32.87 0.10
N ILE A 700 -25.69 33.78 0.37
CA ILE A 700 -26.70 33.67 1.41
C ILE A 700 -28.01 33.16 0.80
N ILE A 701 -28.62 32.13 1.39
CA ILE A 701 -29.83 31.47 0.88
C ILE A 701 -31.03 32.41 0.94
N VAL A 702 -31.52 32.81 -0.23
CA VAL A 702 -32.72 33.63 -0.45
C VAL A 702 -33.99 32.76 -0.42
N HIS A 703 -33.93 31.58 -1.04
CA HIS A 703 -35.08 30.68 -1.22
C HIS A 703 -34.61 29.23 -1.29
N LEU A 704 -35.48 28.30 -0.87
CA LEU A 704 -35.28 26.85 -0.88
C LEU A 704 -36.53 26.15 -1.38
N THR A 705 -36.33 25.16 -2.25
CA THR A 705 -37.37 24.20 -2.67
C THR A 705 -37.28 22.92 -1.84
N GLY A 706 -38.38 22.15 -1.80
CA GLY A 706 -38.51 20.97 -0.92
C GLY A 706 -37.59 19.78 -1.26
N ASP A 707 -36.95 19.82 -2.42
CA ASP A 707 -35.96 18.86 -2.92
C ASP A 707 -34.50 19.24 -2.59
N GLY A 708 -34.26 20.44 -2.03
CA GLY A 708 -32.94 20.90 -1.60
C GLY A 708 -32.23 21.84 -2.58
N HIS A 709 -32.87 22.20 -3.69
CA HIS A 709 -32.43 23.29 -4.57
C HIS A 709 -32.82 24.66 -4.02
N GLY A 710 -32.32 25.74 -4.64
CA GLY A 710 -32.69 27.08 -4.22
C GLY A 710 -32.04 28.23 -4.98
N LEU A 711 -32.12 29.41 -4.36
CA LEU A 711 -31.53 30.66 -4.84
C LEU A 711 -30.64 31.24 -3.75
N VAL A 712 -29.42 31.67 -4.10
CA VAL A 712 -28.53 32.44 -3.22
C VAL A 712 -28.22 33.81 -3.81
N ALA A 713 -27.96 34.78 -2.94
CA ALA A 713 -27.42 36.09 -3.28
C ALA A 713 -25.98 36.23 -2.74
N VAL A 714 -25.12 37.04 -3.37
CA VAL A 714 -23.80 37.40 -2.82
C VAL A 714 -23.95 37.96 -1.39
N PRO A 715 -23.04 37.69 -0.42
CA PRO A 715 -23.19 38.13 0.98
C PRO A 715 -22.64 39.54 1.28
N GLU A 716 -21.92 40.15 0.34
CA GLU A 716 -21.27 41.46 0.49
C GLU A 716 -21.98 42.60 -0.27
N VAL A 717 -21.87 43.83 0.25
CA VAL A 717 -22.42 45.03 -0.39
C VAL A 717 -21.49 45.50 -1.50
N TRP A 718 -21.99 45.49 -2.74
CA TRP A 718 -21.28 46.00 -3.90
C TRP A 718 -21.66 47.46 -4.17
N THR A 719 -20.77 48.19 -4.84
CA THR A 719 -20.90 49.63 -5.09
C THR A 719 -22.16 49.97 -5.88
N LYS A 720 -22.70 51.17 -5.67
CA LYS A 720 -23.80 51.69 -6.51
C LYS A 720 -23.29 51.90 -7.94
N THR A 721 -24.10 51.54 -8.91
CA THR A 721 -23.74 51.61 -10.33
C THR A 721 -24.96 51.86 -11.21
N ASN A 722 -24.76 52.36 -12.43
CA ASN A 722 -25.83 52.47 -13.41
C ASN A 722 -26.26 51.08 -13.89
N TRP A 723 -27.44 50.97 -14.52
CA TRP A 723 -28.06 49.66 -14.77
C TRP A 723 -27.22 48.78 -15.72
N LEU A 724 -26.67 49.37 -16.80
CA LEU A 724 -25.90 48.64 -17.80
C LEU A 724 -24.57 48.12 -17.24
N ALA A 725 -23.85 48.95 -16.50
CA ALA A 725 -22.62 48.53 -15.82
C ALA A 725 -22.95 47.48 -14.73
N GLY A 726 -24.06 47.62 -14.01
CA GLY A 726 -24.55 46.62 -13.06
C GLY A 726 -24.78 45.23 -13.68
N MET A 727 -25.37 45.16 -14.88
CA MET A 727 -25.52 43.88 -15.59
C MET A 727 -24.18 43.29 -16.01
N GLY A 728 -23.27 44.11 -16.57
CA GLY A 728 -21.93 43.67 -16.96
C GLY A 728 -21.14 43.10 -15.77
N ILE A 729 -21.22 43.78 -14.62
CA ILE A 729 -20.62 43.36 -13.35
C ILE A 729 -21.16 42.00 -12.90
N CYS A 730 -22.49 41.78 -12.94
CA CYS A 730 -23.05 40.48 -12.56
C CYS A 730 -22.61 39.34 -13.50
N ASN A 731 -22.73 39.55 -14.80
CA ASN A 731 -22.53 38.51 -15.82
C ASN A 731 -21.05 38.15 -16.04
N THR A 732 -20.11 38.90 -15.45
CA THR A 732 -18.67 38.63 -15.48
C THR A 732 -18.10 38.27 -14.11
N LEU A 733 -18.97 38.14 -13.09
CA LEU A 733 -18.57 37.89 -11.72
C LEU A 733 -18.05 36.47 -11.54
N ASN A 734 -16.79 36.36 -11.08
CA ASN A 734 -16.27 35.17 -10.42
C ASN A 734 -16.20 35.44 -8.91
N TYR A 735 -17.07 34.81 -8.12
CA TYR A 735 -17.13 34.96 -6.66
C TYR A 735 -17.34 33.60 -6.00
N ASP A 736 -16.54 33.33 -4.95
CA ASP A 736 -16.45 32.04 -4.24
C ASP A 736 -16.29 30.81 -5.18
N GLY A 737 -15.61 31.00 -6.31
CA GLY A 737 -15.39 29.95 -7.33
C GLY A 737 -16.53 29.76 -8.34
N TYR A 738 -17.64 30.49 -8.21
CA TYR A 738 -18.79 30.41 -9.11
C TYR A 738 -18.76 31.53 -10.16
N THR A 739 -19.13 31.21 -11.40
CA THR A 739 -19.11 32.10 -12.57
C THR A 739 -20.48 32.25 -13.27
N ASP A 740 -21.54 31.70 -12.67
CA ASP A 740 -22.92 31.67 -13.14
C ASP A 740 -23.82 32.69 -12.41
N TRP A 741 -23.20 33.66 -11.75
CA TRP A 741 -23.86 34.82 -11.16
C TRP A 741 -24.54 35.69 -12.23
N ARG A 742 -25.69 36.24 -11.89
CA ARG A 742 -26.48 37.13 -12.76
C ARG A 742 -27.25 38.16 -11.95
N MET A 743 -27.68 39.23 -12.61
CA MET A 743 -28.60 40.19 -12.00
C MET A 743 -29.95 39.50 -11.70
N PRO A 744 -30.59 39.75 -10.54
CA PRO A 744 -31.85 39.10 -10.17
C PRO A 744 -33.01 39.57 -11.05
N SER A 745 -33.97 38.67 -11.30
CA SER A 745 -35.26 39.05 -11.88
C SER A 745 -36.06 39.94 -10.92
N LYS A 746 -37.19 40.46 -11.40
CA LYS A 746 -38.14 41.21 -10.57
C LYS A 746 -38.66 40.40 -9.38
N GLU A 747 -38.92 39.11 -9.60
CA GLU A 747 -39.46 38.17 -8.62
C GLU A 747 -38.37 37.75 -7.63
N GLU A 748 -37.16 37.49 -8.12
CA GLU A 748 -36.00 37.13 -7.30
C GLU A 748 -35.54 38.29 -6.42
N LEU A 749 -35.55 39.53 -6.93
CA LEU A 749 -35.25 40.71 -6.13
C LEU A 749 -36.31 40.92 -5.03
N ASN A 750 -37.58 40.59 -5.31
CA ASN A 750 -38.61 40.59 -4.29
C ASN A 750 -38.43 39.48 -3.25
N LEU A 751 -37.96 38.28 -3.65
CA LEU A 751 -37.60 37.22 -2.70
C LEU A 751 -36.44 37.65 -1.80
N ILE A 752 -35.43 38.37 -2.32
CA ILE A 752 -34.38 38.97 -1.49
C ILE A 752 -34.97 39.96 -0.47
N TYR A 753 -35.86 40.85 -0.91
CA TYR A 753 -36.50 41.84 -0.04
C TYR A 753 -37.32 41.17 1.09
N GLU A 754 -38.20 40.23 0.74
CA GLU A 754 -39.09 39.54 1.67
C GLU A 754 -38.34 38.61 2.64
N ASN A 755 -37.41 37.80 2.13
CA ASN A 755 -36.81 36.71 2.89
C ASN A 755 -35.51 37.09 3.62
N LEU A 756 -34.75 38.06 3.08
CA LEU A 756 -33.46 38.48 3.66
C LEU A 756 -33.53 39.88 4.26
N PHE A 757 -33.92 40.91 3.50
CA PHE A 757 -33.91 42.29 4.01
C PHE A 757 -34.85 42.47 5.21
N LYS A 758 -36.12 42.06 5.11
CA LYS A 758 -37.07 42.18 6.24
C LYS A 758 -36.66 41.38 7.48
N ALA A 759 -35.89 40.31 7.29
CA ALA A 759 -35.34 39.49 8.37
C ALA A 759 -34.01 40.04 8.95
N ASN A 760 -33.50 41.16 8.40
CA ASN A 760 -32.20 41.74 8.72
C ASN A 760 -31.02 40.76 8.47
N LEU A 761 -31.08 40.00 7.38
CA LEU A 761 -30.09 39.01 6.97
C LEU A 761 -29.37 39.48 5.70
N GLY A 762 -28.06 39.26 5.60
CA GLY A 762 -27.29 39.52 4.37
C GLY A 762 -26.79 40.97 4.16
N ASN A 763 -26.80 41.82 5.20
CA ASN A 763 -26.20 43.16 5.16
C ASN A 763 -26.72 44.06 4.02
N PHE A 764 -28.03 44.06 3.78
CA PHE A 764 -28.67 44.95 2.82
C PHE A 764 -28.89 46.35 3.42
N VAL A 765 -28.84 47.38 2.58
CA VAL A 765 -29.16 48.77 2.98
C VAL A 765 -30.60 49.13 2.54
N PRO A 766 -31.30 50.04 3.26
CA PRO A 766 -32.66 50.47 2.92
C PRO A 766 -32.66 51.48 1.76
N GLU A 767 -32.16 51.07 0.60
CA GLU A 767 -32.02 51.90 -0.61
C GLU A 767 -32.49 51.11 -1.86
N GLU A 768 -32.35 51.66 -3.05
CA GLU A 768 -32.77 50.97 -4.27
C GLU A 768 -31.75 49.97 -4.81
N TYR A 769 -32.30 48.87 -5.36
CA TYR A 769 -31.57 47.80 -6.03
C TYR A 769 -32.09 47.59 -7.45
N TRP A 770 -31.18 47.33 -8.39
CA TRP A 770 -31.52 46.99 -9.78
C TRP A 770 -31.93 45.52 -9.94
N SER A 771 -32.82 45.28 -10.90
CA SER A 771 -33.14 43.95 -11.43
C SER A 771 -32.86 43.89 -12.95
N SER A 772 -32.82 42.68 -13.50
CA SER A 772 -32.62 42.43 -14.94
C SER A 772 -33.85 42.78 -15.81
N GLU A 773 -34.95 43.23 -15.20
CA GLU A 773 -36.25 43.38 -15.84
C GLU A 773 -36.38 44.69 -16.64
N VAL A 774 -36.83 44.59 -17.89
CA VAL A 774 -36.92 45.71 -18.85
C VAL A 774 -38.28 45.71 -19.53
N SER A 775 -38.99 46.84 -19.46
CA SER A 775 -40.30 47.01 -20.10
C SER A 775 -40.43 48.40 -20.72
N GLY A 776 -40.84 48.49 -21.98
CA GLY A 776 -41.01 49.77 -22.68
C GLY A 776 -39.74 50.63 -22.80
N GLY A 777 -38.54 50.03 -22.72
CA GLY A 777 -37.26 50.73 -22.69
C GLY A 777 -36.80 51.18 -21.29
N ARG A 778 -37.72 51.14 -20.31
CA ARG A 778 -37.52 51.43 -18.88
C ARG A 778 -36.96 50.18 -18.16
N VAL A 779 -36.24 50.38 -17.07
CA VAL A 779 -35.67 49.27 -16.25
C VAL A 779 -36.31 49.25 -14.86
N MET A 780 -36.43 48.08 -14.23
CA MET A 780 -37.07 47.93 -12.93
C MET A 780 -36.06 48.01 -11.76
N LYS A 781 -36.39 48.84 -10.76
CA LYS A 781 -35.72 48.91 -9.45
C LYS A 781 -36.68 48.58 -8.30
N GLN A 782 -36.18 48.00 -7.21
CA GLN A 782 -36.92 47.85 -5.96
C GLN A 782 -36.29 48.68 -4.85
N ASN A 783 -37.09 49.48 -4.16
CA ASN A 783 -36.66 50.26 -2.99
C ASN A 783 -36.79 49.39 -1.72
N PHE A 784 -35.68 49.11 -1.04
CA PHE A 784 -35.70 48.24 0.14
C PHE A 784 -36.20 48.96 1.40
N ALA A 785 -36.26 50.29 1.43
CA ALA A 785 -36.85 51.01 2.58
C ALA A 785 -38.37 50.78 2.75
N ASN A 786 -39.09 50.47 1.66
CA ASN A 786 -40.55 50.33 1.67
C ASN A 786 -41.10 49.17 0.80
N GLY A 787 -40.24 48.48 0.05
CA GLY A 787 -40.60 47.36 -0.83
C GLY A 787 -41.11 47.74 -2.22
N ALA A 788 -41.26 49.03 -2.53
CA ALA A 788 -41.87 49.48 -3.79
C ALA A 788 -41.02 49.06 -5.01
N GLN A 789 -41.68 48.50 -6.03
CA GLN A 789 -41.09 48.14 -7.31
C GLN A 789 -41.54 49.12 -8.40
N GLU A 790 -40.59 49.74 -9.10
CA GLU A 790 -40.85 50.83 -10.04
C GLU A 790 -40.01 50.69 -11.31
N TYR A 791 -40.57 51.10 -12.46
CA TYR A 791 -39.83 51.26 -13.71
C TYR A 791 -39.34 52.70 -13.87
N THR A 792 -38.08 52.87 -14.25
CA THR A 792 -37.42 54.18 -14.46
C THR A 792 -36.71 54.27 -15.81
N ASP A 793 -36.66 55.48 -16.35
CA ASP A 793 -35.98 55.82 -17.60
C ASP A 793 -34.54 56.30 -17.36
N ASP A 794 -34.20 56.71 -16.13
CA ASP A 794 -32.91 57.32 -15.77
C ASP A 794 -31.78 56.29 -15.55
N LYS A 795 -31.88 55.12 -16.19
CA LYS A 795 -31.01 53.94 -16.02
C LYS A 795 -29.52 54.19 -16.24
N ASP A 796 -29.19 55.25 -17.00
CA ASP A 796 -27.83 55.69 -17.34
C ASP A 796 -27.34 56.86 -16.44
N ARG A 797 -28.24 57.47 -15.68
CA ARG A 797 -28.01 58.72 -14.91
C ARG A 797 -28.03 58.52 -13.39
N ILE A 798 -28.73 57.50 -12.88
CA ILE A 798 -28.77 57.17 -11.45
C ILE A 798 -28.00 55.89 -11.17
N SER A 799 -27.47 55.79 -9.95
CA SER A 799 -26.70 54.63 -9.49
C SER A 799 -27.38 53.98 -8.30
N HIS A 800 -27.75 52.70 -8.45
CA HIS A 800 -28.40 51.88 -7.43
C HIS A 800 -27.55 50.65 -7.13
N HIS A 801 -27.86 49.95 -6.04
CA HIS A 801 -27.16 48.74 -5.69
C HIS A 801 -27.51 47.59 -6.64
N VAL A 802 -26.64 46.58 -6.70
CA VAL A 802 -26.90 45.32 -7.39
C VAL A 802 -26.54 44.20 -6.45
N ARG A 803 -27.37 43.14 -6.43
CA ARG A 803 -27.06 41.93 -5.68
C ARG A 803 -27.10 40.71 -6.60
N PRO A 804 -25.95 40.25 -7.11
CA PRO A 804 -25.92 39.08 -7.99
C PRO A 804 -26.52 37.86 -7.28
N VAL A 805 -27.26 37.06 -8.04
CA VAL A 805 -27.87 35.80 -7.61
C VAL A 805 -27.43 34.65 -8.50
N ARG A 806 -27.50 33.43 -7.95
CA ARG A 806 -27.37 32.16 -8.69
C ARG A 806 -28.28 31.10 -8.08
N SER A 807 -28.64 30.11 -8.90
CA SER A 807 -29.39 28.94 -8.46
C SER A 807 -28.44 27.80 -8.06
N PHE A 808 -28.89 26.90 -7.20
CA PHE A 808 -28.11 25.75 -6.73
C PHE A 808 -29.00 24.50 -6.57
#